data_AF-A0A315V8Y8-F1
#
_entry.id   AF-A0A315V8Y8-F1
#
_cell.length_a   1.000
_cell.length_b   1.000
_cell.length_c   1.000
_cell.angle_alpha   90.00
_cell.angle_beta   90.00
_cell.angle_gamma   90.00
#
_symmetry.space_group_name_H-M   'P 1'
#
loop_
_entity.id
_entity.type
_entity.pdbx_description
1 polymer ?
#
loop_
_entity_poly.entity_id
_entity_poly.type
_entity_poly.pdbx_seq_one_letter_code
_entity_poly.pdbx_strand_id
1 'polypeptide(L)'
;FLLRSLNHLVDDGADLGGSKRAEAVKRFRQQPLLPVALKLPVAGAHVIRHGEPGHMGESVFLLTKSSSDDGFTRNASLRCVSGDDRLTLMCFPLRPITKANSTSQSTSFSFRKDQDEVLKVTYSLNRSRASSITNKNIASGFWTASQHKVVNQLAKQAGVQFGLLGLAWVASCSSSLTVEGMEESNAFRSTTFSPSPCSTPTLTTSPSPLQRNCTKRIAAPLKPRLCVSKLSSYVVLLTSHSVSLSSVQPTEWTADIKNQNFDGIILVTQSHETLPAELENLKAPLQDYSSVDSGLGDEVVLIKVPSLPGNRLIFASTGPVNRDYDDVRRFSDAAVKGIKRALKAGMQRPLLVCPPHKDYKDNALAAALGALHALYMPLEVREANIKSSVHKVCVLGLWAAQEAEGRRLVELANALESGRLAYRDIGGSDPERMAAPRVADYVQELFKNSPVEVEVLSDVKTLEKEYPCLAAVNRCANNVPRHQARVIKLQYCGEGPIQKTLMLVGKGITYDTGGADIKAGGFMAGMHRDKCGAAAVAGFFQPRHLKVFGVMTMVRNSVGSDCYVADELVVSRAGRRVRVGNTDAEGRMVMVDLLCEMKEKAAQEVSPHIFTIATLTGHAIRAMGPNYSIIMDNGPAHRNKNAAQWQKAGDVLGDVFEISNIRREDYEFHKGPSEYEDILQCNNLPSSATPRGHQSPAAFLIMTSGLDKHGVDSEAPLPYSHIDIAGSSGPFPGVPTGAPIVAMATNYIFQNSL
;
A
#
# COMPACT_ATOMS: atom_id res chain seq x y z
N PHE A 1 -35.32 11.05 1.50
CA PHE A 1 -34.87 11.26 0.12
C PHE A 1 -36.02 11.67 -0.81
N LEU A 2 -37.10 10.88 -0.97
CA LEU A 2 -38.21 11.21 -1.88
C LEU A 2 -38.90 12.58 -1.68
N LEU A 3 -38.88 13.16 -0.46
CA LEU A 3 -39.44 14.49 -0.20
C LEU A 3 -38.54 15.68 -0.61
N ARG A 4 -37.29 15.44 -1.05
CA ARG A 4 -36.43 16.50 -1.63
C ARG A 4 -36.57 16.63 -3.15
N SER A 5 -37.13 15.64 -3.83
CA SER A 5 -37.26 15.61 -5.31
C SER A 5 -38.49 16.37 -5.83
N LEU A 6 -39.34 16.92 -4.96
CA LEU A 6 -40.58 17.62 -5.34
C LEU A 6 -40.45 19.15 -5.43
N ASN A 7 -39.33 19.73 -4.99
CA ASN A 7 -39.08 21.18 -5.04
C ASN A 7 -38.25 21.65 -6.25
N HIS A 8 -37.88 20.75 -7.17
CA HIS A 8 -37.08 21.05 -8.38
C HIS A 8 -37.87 20.92 -9.69
N LEU A 9 -39.21 21.02 -9.64
CA LEU A 9 -40.10 20.98 -10.81
C LEU A 9 -41.00 22.22 -10.91
N VAL A 10 -40.50 23.37 -10.45
CA VAL A 10 -41.11 24.69 -10.64
C VAL A 10 -40.02 25.71 -10.94
N ASP A 11 -39.40 25.57 -12.11
CA ASP A 11 -38.67 26.62 -12.82
C ASP A 11 -38.45 26.16 -14.27
N ASP A 12 -39.56 26.06 -15.01
CA ASP A 12 -39.59 26.21 -16.47
C ASP A 12 -41.05 26.45 -16.90
N GLY A 13 -41.26 27.43 -17.77
CA GLY A 13 -42.59 27.97 -18.05
C GLY A 13 -43.47 27.04 -18.88
N ALA A 14 -44.44 26.36 -18.25
CA ALA A 14 -45.54 25.70 -18.92
C ALA A 14 -46.85 25.86 -18.13
N ASP A 15 -47.82 26.56 -18.72
CA ASP A 15 -49.15 26.76 -18.14
C ASP A 15 -49.95 25.45 -18.14
N LEU A 16 -50.30 24.96 -16.95
CA LEU A 16 -51.11 23.75 -16.76
C LEU A 16 -52.22 24.01 -15.73
N GLY A 17 -53.42 24.27 -16.25
CA GLY A 17 -54.59 24.69 -15.48
C GLY A 17 -54.99 23.81 -14.29
N GLY A 18 -55.56 24.46 -13.27
CA GLY A 18 -55.69 23.97 -11.90
C GLY A 18 -56.59 22.76 -11.62
N SER A 19 -57.12 22.04 -12.62
CA SER A 19 -57.99 20.87 -12.39
C SER A 19 -57.21 19.57 -12.13
N LYS A 20 -56.05 19.37 -12.75
CA LYS A 20 -55.29 18.10 -12.64
C LYS A 20 -54.54 17.91 -11.31
N ARG A 21 -54.30 18.99 -10.56
CA ARG A 21 -53.55 18.95 -9.29
C ARG A 21 -54.37 18.35 -8.13
N ALA A 22 -55.70 18.48 -8.17
CA ALA A 22 -56.59 17.97 -7.12
C ALA A 22 -56.79 16.45 -7.17
N GLU A 23 -56.75 15.84 -8.36
CA GLU A 23 -57.08 14.43 -8.54
C GLU A 23 -55.94 13.48 -8.15
N ALA A 24 -54.68 13.89 -8.40
CA ALA A 24 -53.49 13.16 -7.97
C ALA A 24 -53.40 13.04 -6.43
N VAL A 25 -53.73 14.10 -5.71
CA VAL A 25 -53.76 14.12 -4.23
C VAL A 25 -54.89 13.25 -3.68
N LYS A 26 -56.01 13.15 -4.40
CA LYS A 26 -57.17 12.32 -3.98
C LYS A 26 -56.87 10.82 -4.09
N ARG A 27 -56.20 10.37 -5.15
CA ARG A 27 -55.83 8.95 -5.33
C ARG A 27 -54.79 8.45 -4.32
N PHE A 28 -53.92 9.32 -3.80
CA PHE A 28 -52.91 8.94 -2.80
C PHE A 28 -53.47 8.75 -1.36
N ARG A 29 -54.73 9.15 -1.10
CA ARG A 29 -55.36 9.05 0.24
C ARG A 29 -56.21 7.79 0.46
N GLN A 30 -56.29 6.86 -0.49
CA GLN A 30 -57.24 5.73 -0.47
C GLN A 30 -56.59 4.33 -0.53
N GLN A 31 -55.30 4.18 -0.17
CA GLN A 31 -54.68 2.85 -0.01
C GLN A 31 -54.53 2.49 1.48
N PRO A 32 -54.90 1.26 1.90
CA PRO A 32 -54.79 0.83 3.29
C PRO A 32 -53.34 0.56 3.68
N LEU A 33 -52.96 0.99 4.89
CA LEU A 33 -51.63 0.80 5.46
C LEU A 33 -51.41 -0.66 5.89
N LEU A 34 -50.47 -1.35 5.24
CA LEU A 34 -49.89 -2.60 5.74
C LEU A 34 -48.92 -2.29 6.90
N PRO A 35 -49.00 -3.01 8.04
CA PRO A 35 -48.12 -2.76 9.18
C PRO A 35 -46.72 -3.34 8.93
N VAL A 36 -45.80 -2.51 8.42
CA VAL A 36 -44.37 -2.85 8.36
C VAL A 36 -43.72 -2.61 9.71
N ALA A 37 -43.49 -3.67 10.46
CA ALA A 37 -42.79 -3.62 11.74
C ALA A 37 -41.28 -3.38 11.55
N LEU A 38 -40.85 -2.11 11.67
CA LEU A 38 -39.44 -1.73 11.76
C LEU A 38 -38.84 -2.19 13.10
N LYS A 39 -38.08 -3.29 13.08
CA LYS A 39 -37.19 -3.66 14.18
C LYS A 39 -35.90 -2.84 14.12
N LEU A 40 -35.79 -1.85 15.01
CA LEU A 40 -34.52 -1.25 15.40
C LEU A 40 -33.78 -2.21 16.35
N PRO A 41 -32.50 -2.56 16.12
CA PRO A 41 -31.69 -3.24 17.12
C PRO A 41 -31.08 -2.23 18.10
N VAL A 42 -31.78 -1.96 19.20
CA VAL A 42 -31.17 -1.36 20.39
C VAL A 42 -30.39 -2.47 21.10
N ALA A 43 -29.07 -2.47 20.98
CA ALA A 43 -28.19 -3.43 21.66
C ALA A 43 -27.90 -2.98 23.10
N GLY A 44 -28.90 -3.09 23.97
CA GLY A 44 -28.74 -2.97 25.42
C GLY A 44 -28.29 -4.30 26.04
N ALA A 45 -27.18 -4.31 26.76
CA ALA A 45 -26.77 -5.47 27.55
C ALA A 45 -27.60 -5.55 28.84
N HIS A 46 -28.57 -6.47 28.90
CA HIS A 46 -29.30 -6.74 30.14
C HIS A 46 -28.55 -7.73 31.03
N VAL A 47 -27.98 -7.22 32.12
CA VAL A 47 -27.62 -8.02 33.29
C VAL A 47 -28.90 -8.31 34.07
N ILE A 48 -29.19 -9.60 34.31
CA ILE A 48 -30.22 -10.01 35.28
C ILE A 48 -29.51 -10.42 36.57
N ARG A 49 -29.83 -9.73 37.67
CA ARG A 49 -29.44 -10.11 39.04
C ARG A 49 -30.69 -10.54 39.82
N HIS A 50 -30.67 -11.74 40.40
CA HIS A 50 -30.68 -11.99 41.86
C HIS A 50 -31.15 -13.43 42.18
N GLY A 51 -30.53 -14.04 43.19
CA GLY A 51 -30.90 -15.34 43.76
C GLY A 51 -29.84 -15.80 44.77
N GLU A 52 -30.25 -16.19 45.97
CA GLU A 52 -29.38 -16.62 47.08
C GLU A 52 -28.92 -18.10 46.96
N PRO A 53 -27.92 -18.55 47.76
CA PRO A 53 -27.20 -19.79 47.48
C PRO A 53 -27.93 -21.04 47.97
N GLY A 54 -28.39 -21.87 47.02
CA GLY A 54 -28.88 -23.22 47.30
C GLY A 54 -29.71 -23.80 46.16
N HIS A 55 -29.28 -24.94 45.63
CA HIS A 55 -29.81 -25.72 44.48
C HIS A 55 -29.22 -25.41 43.10
N MET A 56 -28.50 -26.39 42.55
CA MET A 56 -28.04 -26.39 41.15
C MET A 56 -29.18 -26.81 40.22
N GLY A 57 -29.75 -25.84 39.49
CA GLY A 57 -30.65 -26.08 38.36
C GLY A 57 -29.91 -26.14 37.02
N GLU A 58 -30.42 -26.94 36.07
CA GLU A 58 -29.82 -27.12 34.74
C GLU A 58 -29.71 -25.79 33.98
N SER A 59 -28.49 -25.44 33.53
CA SER A 59 -28.24 -24.24 32.73
C SER A 59 -28.03 -24.60 31.25
N VAL A 60 -28.98 -24.24 30.39
CA VAL A 60 -28.85 -24.40 28.92
C VAL A 60 -28.35 -23.11 28.29
N PHE A 61 -27.13 -23.14 27.73
CA PHE A 61 -26.53 -22.00 27.02
C PHE A 61 -26.76 -22.10 25.50
N LEU A 62 -27.39 -21.08 24.92
CA LEU A 62 -27.55 -20.91 23.47
C LEU A 62 -26.60 -19.81 22.97
N LEU A 63 -25.59 -20.20 22.19
CA LEU A 63 -24.65 -19.28 21.53
C LEU A 63 -25.03 -19.12 20.05
N THR A 64 -25.69 -18.01 19.71
CA THR A 64 -25.96 -17.62 18.32
C THR A 64 -24.92 -16.63 17.84
N LYS A 65 -24.19 -16.96 16.76
CA LYS A 65 -23.32 -16.02 16.05
C LYS A 65 -24.01 -15.58 14.75
N SER A 66 -24.42 -14.32 14.67
CA SER A 66 -24.85 -13.70 13.42
C SER A 66 -23.63 -13.14 12.68
N SER A 67 -23.30 -13.70 11.52
CA SER A 67 -22.48 -13.03 10.51
C SER A 67 -23.34 -12.84 9.27
N SER A 68 -23.62 -11.58 8.93
CA SER A 68 -24.14 -11.22 7.61
C SER A 68 -22.98 -11.25 6.62
N ASP A 69 -22.83 -12.39 5.96
CA ASP A 69 -22.67 -12.51 4.50
C ASP A 69 -22.59 -14.02 4.18
N ASP A 70 -23.10 -14.41 3.00
CA ASP A 70 -23.41 -15.78 2.55
C ASP A 70 -24.50 -16.52 3.34
N GLY A 71 -25.63 -16.76 2.68
CA GLY A 71 -26.85 -17.33 3.26
C GLY A 71 -26.82 -18.84 3.52
N PHE A 72 -26.12 -19.29 4.57
CA PHE A 72 -26.33 -20.61 5.18
C PHE A 72 -26.07 -20.60 6.70
N THR A 73 -27.12 -20.41 7.51
CA THR A 73 -27.02 -20.51 8.97
C THR A 73 -26.89 -21.97 9.42
N ARG A 74 -25.78 -22.35 10.05
CA ARG A 74 -25.64 -23.65 10.76
C ARG A 74 -25.73 -23.43 12.27
N ASN A 75 -26.83 -23.89 12.87
CA ASN A 75 -26.98 -23.92 14.32
C ASN A 75 -26.32 -25.18 14.91
N ALA A 76 -25.49 -25.01 15.94
CA ALA A 76 -24.97 -26.10 16.75
C ALA A 76 -25.64 -26.06 18.13
N SER A 77 -26.29 -27.16 18.53
CA SER A 77 -26.87 -27.32 19.85
C SER A 77 -25.88 -28.02 20.78
N LEU A 78 -25.43 -27.31 21.81
CA LEU A 78 -24.67 -27.87 22.93
C LEU A 78 -25.63 -28.22 24.06
N ARG A 79 -25.60 -29.48 24.52
CA ARG A 79 -26.17 -29.87 25.81
C ARG A 79 -25.05 -30.07 26.80
N CYS A 80 -25.12 -29.36 27.92
CA CYS A 80 -24.39 -29.70 29.13
C CYS A 80 -25.33 -30.55 30.00
N VAL A 81 -24.82 -31.64 30.55
CA VAL A 81 -25.51 -32.44 31.57
C VAL A 81 -24.52 -32.60 32.72
N SER A 82 -24.87 -32.07 33.90
CA SER A 82 -24.10 -32.23 35.13
C SER A 82 -24.72 -33.34 35.97
N GLY A 83 -23.95 -34.38 36.22
CA GLY A 83 -24.17 -35.36 37.28
C GLY A 83 -22.84 -35.60 38.01
N ASP A 84 -22.92 -36.09 39.24
CA ASP A 84 -21.80 -36.08 40.20
C ASP A 84 -20.44 -36.49 39.59
N ASP A 85 -19.46 -35.59 39.75
CA ASP A 85 -18.07 -35.67 39.29
C ASP A 85 -17.83 -35.94 37.79
N ARG A 86 -18.81 -35.71 36.90
CA ARG A 86 -18.62 -35.86 35.44
C ARG A 86 -19.27 -34.74 34.61
N LEU A 87 -18.42 -33.92 33.98
CA LEU A 87 -18.83 -33.05 32.87
C LEU A 87 -18.79 -33.83 31.55
N THR A 88 -19.94 -33.99 30.89
CA THR A 88 -20.02 -34.64 29.57
C THR A 88 -20.49 -33.64 28.51
N LEU A 89 -19.66 -33.40 27.49
CA LEU A 89 -20.00 -32.58 26.33
C LEU A 89 -20.41 -33.46 25.14
N MET A 90 -21.67 -33.34 24.72
CA MET A 90 -22.17 -33.96 23.49
C MET A 90 -22.44 -32.90 22.42
N CYS A 91 -21.92 -33.14 21.22
CA CYS A 91 -22.08 -32.26 20.07
C CYS A 91 -22.85 -32.99 18.95
N PHE A 92 -24.02 -32.47 18.57
CA PHE A 92 -24.89 -33.08 17.56
C PHE A 92 -24.95 -32.24 16.28
N PRO A 93 -24.72 -32.83 15.09
CA PRO A 93 -24.98 -32.15 13.82
C PRO A 93 -26.47 -32.20 13.47
N LEU A 94 -27.13 -31.04 13.41
CA LEU A 94 -28.47 -30.92 12.84
C LEU A 94 -28.39 -30.98 11.30
N ARG A 95 -29.17 -31.87 10.67
CA ARG A 95 -29.23 -32.02 9.20
C ARG A 95 -30.36 -31.18 8.59
N PRO A 96 -30.19 -30.65 7.36
CA PRO A 96 -31.31 -30.29 6.50
C PRO A 96 -32.05 -31.56 6.02
N ILE A 97 -33.36 -31.46 5.78
CA ILE A 97 -34.18 -32.57 5.29
C ILE A 97 -34.05 -32.69 3.77
N THR A 98 -33.07 -33.45 3.28
CA THR A 98 -33.07 -34.07 1.93
C THR A 98 -32.34 -35.42 1.92
N LYS A 99 -32.72 -36.28 0.98
CA LYS A 99 -32.57 -37.75 0.94
C LYS A 99 -31.18 -38.36 1.25
N ALA A 100 -31.23 -39.44 2.04
CA ALA A 100 -30.44 -40.69 2.01
C ALA A 100 -28.97 -40.76 2.47
N ASN A 101 -28.74 -41.71 3.40
CA ASN A 101 -27.56 -42.55 3.65
C ASN A 101 -26.17 -41.91 3.84
N SER A 102 -25.86 -41.58 5.10
CA SER A 102 -24.48 -41.59 5.63
C SER A 102 -24.47 -41.81 7.15
N THR A 103 -23.53 -42.61 7.65
CA THR A 103 -23.40 -43.01 9.06
C THR A 103 -23.08 -41.84 9.99
N SER A 104 -23.70 -41.81 11.17
CA SER A 104 -23.43 -40.81 12.21
C SER A 104 -22.17 -41.15 12.99
N GLN A 105 -21.25 -40.18 13.11
CA GLN A 105 -20.18 -40.22 14.13
C GLN A 105 -20.59 -39.31 15.30
N SER A 106 -20.49 -39.83 16.53
CA SER A 106 -20.62 -39.06 17.76
C SER A 106 -19.27 -39.06 18.48
N THR A 107 -18.83 -37.86 18.89
CA THR A 107 -17.61 -37.69 19.69
C THR A 107 -18.03 -37.33 21.12
N SER A 108 -17.59 -38.14 22.08
CA SER A 108 -17.83 -37.90 23.51
C SER A 108 -16.50 -37.60 24.21
N PHE A 109 -16.46 -36.52 24.98
CA PHE A 109 -15.35 -36.20 25.87
C PHE A 109 -15.78 -36.44 27.32
N SER A 110 -15.00 -37.22 28.06
CA SER A 110 -15.15 -37.41 29.50
C SER A 110 -13.93 -36.86 30.22
N PHE A 111 -14.17 -35.97 31.17
CA PHE A 111 -13.16 -35.39 32.05
C PHE A 111 -13.30 -36.02 33.43
N ARG A 112 -12.19 -36.49 34.02
CA ARG A 112 -12.14 -37.00 35.39
C ARG A 112 -11.01 -36.32 36.16
N LYS A 113 -11.31 -35.84 37.37
CA LYS A 113 -10.30 -35.44 38.36
C LYS A 113 -9.90 -36.70 39.13
N ASP A 114 -8.66 -37.16 38.98
CA ASP A 114 -8.06 -38.14 39.91
C ASP A 114 -7.49 -37.36 41.12
N GLN A 115 -7.14 -38.08 42.20
CA GLN A 115 -6.78 -37.48 43.50
C GLN A 115 -5.50 -36.62 43.48
N ASP A 116 -4.65 -36.77 42.46
CA ASP A 116 -3.38 -36.04 42.29
C ASP A 116 -3.50 -34.75 41.45
N GLU A 117 -4.71 -34.17 41.37
CA GLU A 117 -5.05 -32.94 40.61
C GLU A 117 -4.76 -32.93 39.10
N VAL A 118 -4.27 -34.02 38.50
CA VAL A 118 -4.07 -34.14 37.06
C VAL A 118 -5.39 -34.46 36.33
N LEU A 119 -5.75 -33.62 35.36
CA LEU A 119 -6.99 -33.72 34.60
C LEU A 119 -6.83 -34.69 33.43
N LYS A 120 -7.30 -35.95 33.59
CA LYS A 120 -7.28 -36.96 32.52
C LYS A 120 -8.38 -36.71 31.49
N VAL A 121 -7.98 -36.62 30.23
CA VAL A 121 -8.89 -36.57 29.07
C VAL A 121 -8.89 -37.93 28.39
N THR A 122 -10.05 -38.58 28.32
CA THR A 122 -10.20 -39.85 27.58
C THR A 122 -11.01 -39.63 26.31
N TYR A 123 -10.47 -40.09 25.19
CA TYR A 123 -11.09 -40.00 23.88
C TYR A 123 -11.74 -41.33 23.49
N SER A 124 -13.02 -41.28 23.10
CA SER A 124 -13.78 -42.45 22.63
C SER A 124 -14.45 -42.14 21.30
N LEU A 125 -14.27 -43.05 20.33
CA LEU A 125 -14.75 -42.90 18.95
C LEU A 125 -15.65 -44.11 18.62
N ASN A 126 -16.94 -43.99 18.93
CA ASN A 126 -17.89 -45.07 18.68
C ASN A 126 -18.21 -45.21 17.19
N ARG A 127 -17.85 -46.34 16.58
CA ARG A 127 -18.28 -46.76 15.24
C ARG A 127 -19.17 -48.00 15.33
N SER A 128 -20.37 -47.94 14.78
CA SER A 128 -21.14 -49.13 14.41
C SER A 128 -20.53 -49.81 13.17
N ARG A 129 -20.73 -51.13 13.04
CA ARG A 129 -20.00 -52.03 12.11
C ARG A 129 -20.58 -52.10 10.69
N ALA A 130 -19.76 -52.68 9.80
CA ALA A 130 -19.97 -53.08 8.39
C ALA A 130 -19.84 -51.94 7.33
N SER A 131 -19.12 -52.10 6.21
CA SER A 131 -18.25 -53.21 5.75
C SER A 131 -17.19 -52.75 4.72
N SER A 132 -16.00 -53.37 4.77
CA SER A 132 -14.97 -53.52 3.70
C SER A 132 -14.74 -52.42 2.64
N ILE A 133 -13.55 -51.80 2.65
CA ILE A 133 -12.64 -51.59 1.50
C ILE A 133 -11.24 -51.20 2.04
N THR A 134 -10.18 -51.51 1.28
CA THR A 134 -8.77 -51.56 1.71
C THR A 134 -8.01 -50.22 1.66
N ASN A 135 -6.89 -50.17 2.40
CA ASN A 135 -6.06 -48.97 2.66
C ASN A 135 -5.35 -48.37 1.44
N LYS A 136 -5.32 -47.03 1.36
CA LYS A 136 -4.11 -46.18 1.55
C LYS A 136 -4.42 -44.69 1.34
N ASN A 137 -4.33 -43.90 2.42
CA ASN A 137 -3.83 -42.51 2.52
C ASN A 137 -4.38 -41.85 3.80
N ILE A 138 -3.50 -41.69 4.80
CA ILE A 138 -3.83 -40.97 6.04
C ILE A 138 -3.43 -39.51 5.85
N ALA A 139 -4.40 -38.60 5.84
CA ALA A 139 -4.14 -37.16 5.82
C ALA A 139 -3.96 -36.62 7.24
N SER A 140 -2.92 -35.82 7.45
CA SER A 140 -2.66 -35.09 8.69
C SER A 140 -3.64 -33.92 8.85
N GLY A 141 -4.51 -34.00 9.85
CA GLY A 141 -5.45 -32.93 10.18
C GLY A 141 -4.81 -31.83 11.00
N PHE A 142 -4.59 -30.65 10.40
CA PHE A 142 -4.24 -29.43 11.14
C PHE A 142 -5.46 -28.84 11.87
N TRP A 143 -5.24 -28.33 13.08
CA TRP A 143 -6.27 -27.64 13.86
C TRP A 143 -6.63 -26.29 13.24
N THR A 144 -7.91 -25.91 13.30
CA THR A 144 -8.35 -24.57 12.89
C THR A 144 -8.16 -23.56 14.02
N ALA A 145 -7.85 -22.30 13.70
CA ALA A 145 -7.60 -21.25 14.68
C ALA A 145 -8.79 -20.96 15.62
N SER A 146 -10.01 -21.33 15.22
CA SER A 146 -11.21 -21.29 16.06
C SER A 146 -11.19 -22.34 17.17
N GLN A 147 -10.68 -23.55 16.91
CA GLN A 147 -10.61 -24.64 17.89
C GLN A 147 -9.60 -24.33 19.01
N HIS A 148 -8.42 -23.79 18.66
CA HIS A 148 -7.43 -23.34 19.64
C HIS A 148 -7.97 -22.26 20.60
N LYS A 149 -8.81 -21.34 20.11
CA LYS A 149 -9.39 -20.28 20.95
C LYS A 149 -10.35 -20.83 22.00
N VAL A 150 -11.19 -21.80 21.64
CA VAL A 150 -12.14 -22.43 22.59
C VAL A 150 -11.40 -23.15 23.72
N VAL A 151 -10.37 -23.94 23.40
CA VAL A 151 -9.57 -24.67 24.40
C VAL A 151 -8.87 -23.71 25.36
N ASN A 152 -8.22 -22.66 24.85
CA ASN A 152 -7.54 -21.67 25.69
C ASN A 152 -8.50 -20.86 26.58
N GLN A 153 -9.73 -20.62 26.12
CA GLN A 153 -10.73 -19.87 26.88
C GLN A 153 -11.32 -20.72 28.02
N LEU A 154 -11.54 -22.01 27.79
CA LEU A 154 -11.93 -22.97 28.83
C LEU A 154 -10.81 -23.19 29.86
N ALA A 155 -9.55 -23.30 29.43
CA ALA A 155 -8.41 -23.42 30.35
C ALA A 155 -8.25 -22.19 31.27
N LYS A 156 -8.50 -20.98 30.74
CA LYS A 156 -8.52 -19.75 31.56
C LYS A 156 -9.67 -19.71 32.56
N GLN A 157 -10.85 -20.22 32.21
CA GLN A 157 -11.99 -20.30 33.14
C GLN A 157 -11.80 -21.37 34.23
N ALA A 158 -10.95 -22.38 33.98
CA ALA A 158 -10.59 -23.41 34.95
C ALA A 158 -9.38 -23.05 35.86
N GLY A 159 -8.72 -21.90 35.63
CA GLY A 159 -7.70 -21.36 36.54
C GLY A 159 -6.31 -22.03 36.51
N VAL A 160 -5.93 -22.71 35.41
CA VAL A 160 -4.67 -23.49 35.34
C VAL A 160 -3.64 -22.87 34.37
N GLN A 161 -2.36 -22.84 34.77
CA GLN A 161 -1.22 -22.47 33.92
C GLN A 161 -0.62 -23.70 33.22
N PHE A 162 -0.24 -23.57 31.94
CA PHE A 162 0.50 -24.61 31.20
C PHE A 162 2.00 -24.28 31.14
N GLY A 163 2.85 -25.20 31.62
CA GLY A 163 4.28 -25.21 31.33
C GLY A 163 4.57 -26.06 30.08
N LEU A 164 5.45 -25.58 29.19
CA LEU A 164 5.93 -26.38 28.06
C LEU A 164 7.02 -27.35 28.53
N LEU A 165 6.75 -28.65 28.46
CA LEU A 165 7.77 -29.70 28.41
C LEU A 165 7.88 -30.21 26.97
N GLY A 166 9.03 -29.99 26.35
CA GLY A 166 9.33 -30.50 25.02
C GLY A 166 9.65 -31.99 25.05
N LEU A 167 9.12 -32.75 24.08
CA LEU A 167 9.52 -34.13 23.81
C LEU A 167 9.97 -34.27 22.36
N ALA A 168 11.18 -34.78 22.19
CA ALA A 168 11.76 -35.09 20.90
C ALA A 168 11.16 -36.39 20.31
N TRP A 169 11.38 -36.62 19.01
CA TRP A 169 11.28 -37.97 18.46
C TRP A 169 12.48 -38.30 17.58
N VAL A 170 12.93 -39.54 17.71
CA VAL A 170 14.12 -40.12 17.08
C VAL A 170 13.75 -40.76 15.76
N ALA A 171 14.62 -40.65 14.76
CA ALA A 171 14.56 -41.48 13.55
C ALA A 171 15.98 -41.98 13.22
N SER A 172 16.18 -43.28 13.36
CA SER A 172 17.45 -43.95 13.07
C SER A 172 17.35 -44.71 11.75
N CYS A 173 18.22 -44.44 10.78
CA CYS A 173 18.73 -45.46 9.85
C CYS A 173 19.95 -44.98 9.04
N SER A 174 21.13 -45.25 9.61
CA SER A 174 22.34 -45.77 8.93
C SER A 174 22.49 -45.62 7.40
N SER A 175 23.47 -44.80 7.00
CA SER A 175 24.59 -45.27 6.17
C SER A 175 25.83 -44.40 6.43
N SER A 176 27.01 -45.03 6.45
CA SER A 176 28.22 -44.54 7.12
C SER A 176 29.33 -44.11 6.17
N LEU A 177 30.02 -43.01 6.47
CA LEU A 177 31.46 -42.83 6.22
C LEU A 177 32.03 -41.71 7.11
N THR A 178 33.10 -42.01 7.83
CA THR A 178 33.79 -41.20 8.85
C THR A 178 35.13 -40.63 8.36
N VAL A 179 35.78 -39.83 9.24
CA VAL A 179 37.16 -39.28 9.19
C VAL A 179 37.28 -37.99 8.36
N GLU A 180 37.80 -36.84 8.81
CA GLU A 180 38.33 -36.34 10.13
C GLU A 180 37.93 -34.83 10.26
N GLY A 181 38.15 -34.01 11.30
CA GLY A 181 38.88 -34.14 12.57
C GLY A 181 40.09 -33.20 12.68
N MET A 182 39.89 -31.93 13.09
CA MET A 182 40.96 -31.09 13.70
C MET A 182 40.40 -29.81 14.35
N GLU A 183 40.58 -29.70 15.68
CA GLU A 183 40.61 -28.43 16.40
C GLU A 183 42.02 -27.84 16.27
N GLU A 184 42.16 -26.51 16.29
CA GLU A 184 43.29 -25.92 17.02
C GLU A 184 43.02 -24.48 17.46
N SER A 185 43.29 -24.22 18.73
CA SER A 185 43.32 -22.91 19.36
C SER A 185 44.76 -22.39 19.43
N ASN A 186 45.00 -21.08 19.27
CA ASN A 186 45.89 -20.33 20.17
C ASN A 186 45.87 -18.81 19.95
N ALA A 187 46.25 -18.07 20.99
CA ALA A 187 46.41 -16.62 21.01
C ALA A 187 47.89 -16.22 21.09
N PHE A 188 48.26 -14.98 20.70
CA PHE A 188 48.97 -14.01 21.57
C PHE A 188 49.44 -12.71 20.87
N ARG A 189 49.57 -11.63 21.68
CA ARG A 189 50.34 -10.36 21.52
C ARG A 189 50.10 -9.51 20.26
N SER A 190 49.79 -8.21 20.29
CA SER A 190 50.15 -7.05 21.16
C SER A 190 51.55 -6.44 20.93
N THR A 191 51.60 -5.28 20.29
CA THR A 191 52.60 -4.21 20.53
C THR A 191 52.05 -2.85 20.10
N THR A 192 52.28 -1.83 20.93
CA THR A 192 52.04 -0.41 20.69
C THR A 192 53.33 0.30 20.24
N PHE A 193 53.24 1.45 19.56
CA PHE A 193 53.98 2.71 19.85
C PHE A 193 53.71 3.82 18.80
N SER A 194 53.80 5.08 19.24
CA SER A 194 53.78 6.34 18.45
C SER A 194 55.04 7.17 18.83
N PRO A 195 55.27 8.47 18.50
CA PRO A 195 54.61 9.40 17.54
C PRO A 195 55.56 10.37 16.72
N SER A 196 55.01 11.11 15.73
CA SER A 196 55.34 12.54 15.34
C SER A 196 56.73 12.94 14.73
N PRO A 197 56.96 14.18 14.20
CA PRO A 197 56.16 15.12 13.35
C PRO A 197 56.94 15.84 12.19
N CYS A 198 56.35 16.90 11.57
CA CYS A 198 56.93 17.96 10.67
C CYS A 198 57.23 17.61 9.19
N SER A 199 57.21 18.52 8.20
CA SER A 199 57.01 20.01 8.11
C SER A 199 56.55 20.48 6.70
N THR A 200 56.15 21.77 6.56
CA THR A 200 55.81 22.50 5.30
C THR A 200 57.00 23.31 4.73
N PRO A 201 57.01 23.64 3.41
CA PRO A 201 56.82 25.05 2.92
C PRO A 201 56.03 25.16 1.56
N THR A 202 55.01 26.00 1.35
CA THR A 202 54.90 27.46 0.99
C THR A 202 55.26 27.96 -0.44
N LEU A 203 54.29 28.68 -1.06
CA LEU A 203 54.40 29.83 -2.02
C LEU A 203 54.89 29.52 -3.48
N THR A 204 54.57 30.25 -4.58
CA THR A 204 53.89 31.57 -4.81
C THR A 204 53.38 31.79 -6.26
N THR A 205 52.17 32.35 -6.42
CA THR A 205 51.70 33.44 -7.35
C THR A 205 52.03 33.54 -8.89
N SER A 206 50.96 33.40 -9.72
CA SER A 206 50.43 34.42 -10.71
C SER A 206 51.21 34.81 -12.03
N PRO A 207 50.64 35.59 -13.00
CA PRO A 207 49.42 35.32 -13.80
C PRO A 207 49.45 35.76 -15.32
N SER A 208 48.52 35.23 -16.15
CA SER A 208 47.86 35.90 -17.32
C SER A 208 48.65 36.25 -18.63
N PRO A 209 48.03 36.77 -19.73
CA PRO A 209 46.90 36.27 -20.57
C PRO A 209 47.20 36.38 -22.12
N LEU A 210 46.17 36.59 -22.99
CA LEU A 210 46.19 36.91 -24.47
C LEU A 210 46.25 35.71 -25.45
N GLN A 211 45.72 35.71 -26.69
CA GLN A 211 44.64 36.48 -27.35
C GLN A 211 44.08 35.73 -28.60
N ARG A 212 42.95 36.24 -29.13
CA ARG A 212 42.16 35.84 -30.33
C ARG A 212 42.97 35.63 -31.64
N ASN A 213 42.53 34.72 -32.55
CA ASN A 213 41.79 35.07 -33.81
C ASN A 213 41.53 33.94 -34.84
N CYS A 214 40.49 34.18 -35.66
CA CYS A 214 39.97 33.57 -36.91
C CYS A 214 40.89 32.71 -37.82
N THR A 215 40.39 31.74 -38.61
CA THR A 215 39.67 32.02 -39.91
C THR A 215 39.05 30.79 -40.65
N LYS A 216 37.94 31.07 -41.37
CA LYS A 216 37.44 30.57 -42.69
C LYS A 216 37.34 29.06 -43.06
N ARG A 217 36.06 28.65 -43.27
CA ARG A 217 35.44 27.92 -44.42
C ARG A 217 36.15 26.74 -45.11
N ILE A 218 35.42 25.62 -45.25
CA ILE A 218 34.92 25.02 -46.52
C ILE A 218 33.72 24.09 -46.19
N ALA A 219 32.80 23.88 -47.12
CA ALA A 219 31.57 23.09 -46.92
C ALA A 219 31.54 21.81 -47.75
N ALA A 220 30.95 20.74 -47.19
CA ALA A 220 30.56 19.51 -47.89
C ALA A 220 29.29 18.92 -47.22
N PRO A 221 28.37 18.27 -47.97
CA PRO A 221 27.05 17.93 -47.45
C PRO A 221 27.03 16.62 -46.66
N LEU A 222 26.63 16.69 -45.38
CA LEU A 222 26.39 15.51 -44.54
C LEU A 222 24.89 15.19 -44.49
N LYS A 223 24.55 13.95 -44.88
CA LYS A 223 23.22 13.36 -44.71
C LYS A 223 22.82 13.40 -43.23
N PRO A 224 21.55 13.67 -42.88
CA PRO A 224 21.10 13.65 -41.49
C PRO A 224 21.10 12.20 -40.96
N ARG A 225 22.14 11.83 -40.23
CA ARG A 225 22.05 10.71 -39.28
C ARG A 225 21.19 11.19 -38.12
N LEU A 226 19.97 10.67 -38.01
CA LEU A 226 19.18 10.79 -36.77
C LEU A 226 20.00 10.17 -35.63
N CYS A 227 20.46 11.00 -34.70
CA CYS A 227 21.24 10.55 -33.56
C CYS A 227 20.28 10.14 -32.43
N VAL A 228 19.96 8.84 -32.35
CA VAL A 228 19.02 8.26 -31.38
C VAL A 228 19.69 8.09 -30.00
N SER A 229 20.22 9.19 -29.45
CA SER A 229 21.06 9.18 -28.23
C SER A 229 20.60 10.16 -27.14
N LYS A 230 19.38 10.71 -27.23
CA LYS A 230 18.85 11.71 -26.27
C LYS A 230 17.63 11.28 -25.45
N LEU A 231 17.15 10.04 -25.60
CA LEU A 231 16.00 9.53 -24.85
C LEU A 231 16.38 8.88 -23.50
N SER A 232 17.62 8.41 -23.34
CA SER A 232 18.11 7.62 -22.18
C SER A 232 18.27 8.39 -20.86
N SER A 233 17.31 9.23 -20.44
CA SER A 233 17.54 10.21 -19.35
C SER A 233 16.29 10.67 -18.57
N TYR A 234 15.12 10.03 -18.69
CA TYR A 234 13.88 10.65 -18.19
C TYR A 234 13.42 10.28 -16.78
N VAL A 235 13.71 9.07 -16.27
CA VAL A 235 13.47 8.68 -14.87
C VAL A 235 14.57 7.68 -14.44
N VAL A 236 14.92 7.67 -13.14
CA VAL A 236 15.81 6.73 -12.42
C VAL A 236 16.66 5.80 -13.30
N LEU A 237 17.87 6.26 -13.63
CA LEU A 237 18.94 5.38 -14.12
C LEU A 237 19.85 4.98 -12.96
N LEU A 238 19.43 3.95 -12.23
CA LEU A 238 20.37 3.11 -11.47
C LEU A 238 21.16 2.27 -12.50
N THR A 239 22.17 2.87 -13.12
CA THR A 239 23.03 2.18 -14.09
C THR A 239 23.77 1.03 -13.40
N SER A 240 23.60 -0.15 -13.97
CA SER A 240 23.94 -1.44 -13.37
C SER A 240 25.45 -1.70 -13.26
N HIS A 241 26.10 -1.31 -12.15
CA HIS A 241 27.47 -1.73 -11.82
C HIS A 241 27.71 -1.96 -10.30
N SER A 242 26.88 -2.76 -9.67
CA SER A 242 27.23 -3.61 -8.51
C SER A 242 26.03 -4.48 -8.13
N VAL A 243 26.27 -5.64 -7.49
CA VAL A 243 25.20 -6.46 -6.91
C VAL A 243 24.69 -5.76 -5.66
N SER A 244 23.65 -4.94 -5.81
CA SER A 244 22.97 -4.25 -4.73
C SER A 244 21.55 -4.81 -4.53
N LEU A 245 21.00 -4.66 -3.33
CA LEU A 245 19.78 -5.32 -2.81
C LEU A 245 18.45 -4.88 -3.47
N SER A 246 18.53 -4.11 -4.56
CA SER A 246 17.47 -3.27 -5.13
C SER A 246 17.43 -3.28 -6.67
N SER A 247 17.71 -4.42 -7.33
CA SER A 247 17.43 -4.56 -8.76
C SER A 247 15.91 -4.65 -9.03
N VAL A 248 15.42 -3.86 -10.00
CA VAL A 248 14.11 -4.12 -10.61
C VAL A 248 14.10 -5.48 -11.30
N GLN A 249 12.91 -6.07 -11.46
CA GLN A 249 12.71 -7.27 -12.28
C GLN A 249 13.31 -7.05 -13.67
N PRO A 250 14.28 -7.87 -14.13
CA PRO A 250 14.87 -7.71 -15.45
C PRO A 250 13.80 -7.73 -16.55
N THR A 251 13.89 -6.77 -17.47
CA THR A 251 13.03 -6.64 -18.64
C THR A 251 13.87 -6.60 -19.91
N GLU A 252 13.30 -7.10 -21.01
CA GLU A 252 13.83 -6.95 -22.36
C GLU A 252 12.67 -6.74 -23.34
N TRP A 253 12.93 -6.26 -24.56
CA TRP A 253 11.89 -6.11 -25.59
C TRP A 253 12.16 -6.99 -26.80
N THR A 254 11.11 -7.30 -27.56
CA THR A 254 11.25 -7.91 -28.89
C THR A 254 10.09 -7.53 -29.80
N ALA A 255 10.32 -7.55 -31.12
CA ALA A 255 9.26 -7.53 -32.12
C ALA A 255 8.83 -8.94 -32.54
N ASP A 256 9.69 -9.95 -32.34
CA ASP A 256 9.41 -11.34 -32.74
C ASP A 256 8.75 -12.13 -31.61
N ILE A 257 7.44 -12.38 -31.76
CA ILE A 257 6.67 -13.26 -30.86
C ILE A 257 7.09 -14.74 -30.90
N LYS A 258 7.85 -15.19 -31.91
CA LYS A 258 8.36 -16.56 -32.01
C LYS A 258 9.76 -16.71 -31.40
N ASN A 259 10.31 -15.66 -30.82
CA ASN A 259 11.64 -15.63 -30.23
C ASN A 259 11.77 -16.67 -29.09
N GLN A 260 12.59 -17.70 -29.32
CA GLN A 260 12.77 -18.84 -28.41
C GLN A 260 13.59 -18.52 -27.16
N ASN A 261 14.03 -17.27 -26.98
CA ASN A 261 14.54 -16.79 -25.69
C ASN A 261 13.43 -16.67 -24.64
N PHE A 262 12.15 -16.68 -25.04
CA PHE A 262 11.01 -16.71 -24.12
C PHE A 262 10.47 -18.12 -23.93
N ASP A 263 9.69 -18.35 -22.86
CA ASP A 263 9.10 -19.67 -22.55
C ASP A 263 7.56 -19.66 -22.47
N GLY A 264 6.95 -18.56 -22.91
CA GLY A 264 5.52 -18.43 -23.16
C GLY A 264 5.11 -17.01 -23.50
N ILE A 265 3.97 -16.86 -24.17
CA ILE A 265 3.34 -15.57 -24.48
C ILE A 265 2.21 -15.30 -23.49
N ILE A 266 2.06 -14.04 -23.06
CA ILE A 266 0.91 -13.51 -22.34
C ILE A 266 0.27 -12.42 -23.20
N LEU A 267 -0.81 -12.75 -23.90
CA LEU A 267 -1.54 -11.81 -24.73
C LEU A 267 -2.60 -11.08 -23.89
N VAL A 268 -2.47 -9.75 -23.81
CA VAL A 268 -3.39 -8.81 -23.15
C VAL A 268 -4.10 -7.98 -24.21
N THR A 269 -5.39 -8.19 -24.40
CA THR A 269 -6.23 -7.48 -25.39
C THR A 269 -7.72 -7.64 -25.04
N GLN A 270 -8.58 -6.82 -25.62
CA GLN A 270 -10.04 -6.94 -25.49
C GLN A 270 -10.61 -8.14 -26.26
N SER A 271 -10.02 -8.46 -27.42
CA SER A 271 -10.47 -9.51 -28.33
C SER A 271 -9.28 -10.06 -29.11
N HIS A 272 -9.38 -11.35 -29.44
CA HIS A 272 -8.43 -12.04 -30.31
C HIS A 272 -8.76 -11.87 -31.81
N GLU A 273 -9.93 -11.31 -32.14
CA GLU A 273 -10.38 -11.12 -33.53
C GLU A 273 -9.68 -9.92 -34.19
N THR A 274 -9.44 -8.86 -33.42
CA THR A 274 -8.91 -7.57 -33.86
C THR A 274 -7.40 -7.44 -33.61
N LEU A 275 -6.66 -8.54 -33.80
CA LEU A 275 -5.20 -8.52 -33.68
C LEU A 275 -4.56 -7.85 -34.91
N PRO A 276 -3.43 -7.15 -34.74
CA PRO A 276 -2.66 -6.61 -35.86
C PRO A 276 -1.94 -7.75 -36.62
N ALA A 277 -1.50 -7.48 -37.86
CA ALA A 277 -1.00 -8.49 -38.79
C ALA A 277 0.22 -9.28 -38.24
N GLU A 278 1.05 -8.63 -37.43
CA GLU A 278 2.21 -9.21 -36.74
C GLU A 278 1.82 -10.31 -35.74
N LEU A 279 0.56 -10.34 -35.30
CA LEU A 279 0.02 -11.23 -34.26
C LEU A 279 -1.09 -12.16 -34.79
N GLU A 280 -1.38 -12.16 -36.10
CA GLU A 280 -2.49 -12.94 -36.70
C GLU A 280 -2.33 -14.46 -36.47
N ASN A 281 -1.10 -14.97 -36.30
CA ASN A 281 -0.83 -16.37 -35.97
C ASN A 281 -1.29 -16.78 -34.54
N LEU A 282 -1.62 -15.83 -33.67
CA LEU A 282 -2.19 -16.10 -32.34
C LEU A 282 -3.72 -16.33 -32.41
N LYS A 283 -4.37 -15.87 -33.49
CA LYS A 283 -5.83 -15.85 -33.64
C LYS A 283 -6.42 -17.24 -33.82
N ALA A 284 -5.92 -18.05 -34.76
CA ALA A 284 -6.47 -19.38 -35.02
C ALA A 284 -6.44 -20.32 -33.79
N PRO A 285 -5.37 -20.38 -32.97
CA PRO A 285 -5.39 -21.14 -31.71
C PRO A 285 -6.39 -20.62 -30.67
N LEU A 286 -6.68 -19.31 -30.66
CA LEU A 286 -7.68 -18.72 -29.75
C LEU A 286 -9.11 -18.98 -30.24
N GLN A 287 -9.34 -18.93 -31.54
CA GLN A 287 -10.61 -19.29 -32.16
C GLN A 287 -10.93 -20.78 -31.94
N ASP A 288 -9.97 -21.68 -32.18
CA ASP A 288 -10.10 -23.11 -31.90
C ASP A 288 -10.49 -23.36 -30.44
N TYR A 289 -9.79 -22.74 -29.49
CA TYR A 289 -10.13 -22.81 -28.06
C TYR A 289 -11.53 -22.27 -27.75
N SER A 290 -11.92 -21.13 -28.34
CA SER A 290 -13.27 -20.53 -28.13
C SER A 290 -14.41 -21.43 -28.60
N SER A 291 -14.15 -22.35 -29.55
CA SER A 291 -15.16 -23.28 -30.06
C SER A 291 -15.55 -24.37 -29.05
N VAL A 292 -14.70 -24.61 -28.03
CA VAL A 292 -14.89 -25.63 -27.01
C VAL A 292 -15.01 -25.08 -25.59
N ASP A 293 -14.58 -23.84 -25.33
CA ASP A 293 -14.65 -23.18 -24.03
C ASP A 293 -15.12 -21.72 -24.17
N SER A 294 -16.35 -21.45 -23.74
CA SER A 294 -16.96 -20.12 -23.74
C SER A 294 -16.39 -19.16 -22.69
N GLY A 295 -15.51 -19.63 -21.78
CA GLY A 295 -14.82 -18.79 -20.79
C GLY A 295 -13.71 -17.91 -21.38
N LEU A 296 -13.39 -18.05 -22.67
CA LEU A 296 -12.40 -17.22 -23.36
C LEU A 296 -12.85 -15.75 -23.48
N GLY A 297 -12.54 -14.96 -22.45
CA GLY A 297 -12.93 -13.56 -22.33
C GLY A 297 -13.16 -13.14 -20.89
N ASP A 298 -13.66 -14.07 -20.07
CA ASP A 298 -13.91 -13.88 -18.64
C ASP A 298 -12.75 -14.43 -17.78
N GLU A 299 -12.18 -15.57 -18.16
CA GLU A 299 -11.07 -16.22 -17.47
C GLU A 299 -9.71 -16.04 -18.17
N VAL A 300 -8.63 -16.28 -17.41
CA VAL A 300 -7.25 -16.27 -17.95
C VAL A 300 -6.80 -17.71 -18.22
N VAL A 301 -6.88 -18.09 -19.50
CA VAL A 301 -6.61 -19.45 -19.96
C VAL A 301 -5.15 -19.65 -20.36
N LEU A 302 -4.69 -20.90 -20.38
CA LEU A 302 -3.39 -21.32 -20.92
C LEU A 302 -3.64 -22.37 -22.00
N ILE A 303 -3.21 -22.06 -23.20
CA ILE A 303 -3.37 -22.89 -24.40
C ILE A 303 -1.99 -23.43 -24.80
N LYS A 304 -1.93 -24.72 -25.14
CA LYS A 304 -0.73 -25.31 -25.75
C LYS A 304 -0.74 -25.01 -27.24
N VAL A 305 0.18 -24.18 -27.71
CA VAL A 305 0.28 -23.80 -29.12
C VAL A 305 1.65 -24.21 -29.65
N PRO A 306 1.74 -25.28 -30.48
CA PRO A 306 2.97 -25.63 -31.18
C PRO A 306 3.50 -24.44 -32.00
N SER A 307 4.83 -24.30 -32.08
CA SER A 307 5.58 -23.18 -32.70
C SER A 307 5.69 -21.88 -31.91
N LEU A 308 4.95 -21.67 -30.82
CA LEU A 308 5.17 -20.54 -29.91
C LEU A 308 6.26 -20.85 -28.87
N PRO A 309 6.94 -19.83 -28.31
CA PRO A 309 7.98 -20.03 -27.30
C PRO A 309 7.46 -20.85 -26.11
N GLY A 310 8.21 -21.88 -25.71
CA GLY A 310 7.80 -22.85 -24.68
C GLY A 310 6.50 -23.64 -24.96
N ASN A 311 5.94 -23.53 -26.17
CA ASN A 311 4.61 -24.01 -26.60
C ASN A 311 3.42 -23.48 -25.77
N ARG A 312 3.55 -22.29 -25.15
CA ARG A 312 2.57 -21.75 -24.20
C ARG A 312 2.01 -20.39 -24.65
N LEU A 313 0.69 -20.29 -24.79
CA LEU A 313 -0.03 -19.02 -24.97
C LEU A 313 -0.99 -18.83 -23.79
N ILE A 314 -0.85 -17.73 -23.05
CA ILE A 314 -1.82 -17.27 -22.07
C ILE A 314 -2.64 -16.15 -22.70
N PHE A 315 -3.96 -16.29 -22.68
CA PHE A 315 -4.87 -15.21 -23.03
C PHE A 315 -5.40 -14.58 -21.75
N ALA A 316 -5.10 -13.30 -21.55
CA ALA A 316 -5.56 -12.52 -20.41
C ALA A 316 -6.41 -11.36 -20.94
N SER A 317 -7.70 -11.60 -21.10
CA SER A 317 -8.62 -10.61 -21.65
C SER A 317 -8.71 -9.35 -20.78
N THR A 318 -8.72 -8.18 -21.42
CA THR A 318 -9.12 -6.92 -20.79
C THR A 318 -10.64 -6.78 -20.71
N GLY A 319 -11.41 -7.74 -21.24
CA GLY A 319 -12.83 -7.59 -21.57
C GLY A 319 -13.07 -6.37 -22.49
N PRO A 320 -14.32 -5.88 -22.56
CA PRO A 320 -14.59 -4.58 -23.15
C PRO A 320 -13.81 -3.48 -22.42
N VAL A 321 -13.34 -2.49 -23.18
CA VAL A 321 -12.62 -1.29 -22.71
C VAL A 321 -13.24 -0.02 -23.32
N ASN A 322 -14.55 -0.04 -23.53
CA ASN A 322 -15.31 0.97 -24.26
C ASN A 322 -16.64 1.34 -23.59
N ARG A 323 -16.84 0.95 -22.33
CA ARG A 323 -18.00 1.33 -21.51
C ARG A 323 -17.66 2.59 -20.72
N ASP A 324 -18.67 3.34 -20.30
CA ASP A 324 -18.54 4.65 -19.63
C ASP A 324 -17.67 4.65 -18.34
N TYR A 325 -17.38 3.48 -17.78
CA TYR A 325 -16.59 3.27 -16.57
C TYR A 325 -15.26 2.53 -16.80
N ASP A 326 -14.93 2.17 -18.06
CA ASP A 326 -13.65 1.54 -18.38
C ASP A 326 -12.53 2.58 -18.43
N ASP A 327 -11.35 2.20 -17.92
CA ASP A 327 -10.14 3.00 -17.98
C ASP A 327 -8.91 2.13 -18.24
N VAL A 328 -7.74 2.77 -18.35
CA VAL A 328 -6.47 2.12 -18.68
C VAL A 328 -6.06 0.99 -17.70
N ARG A 329 -6.59 0.98 -16.47
CA ARG A 329 -6.34 -0.08 -15.47
C ARG A 329 -6.85 -1.45 -15.93
N ARG A 330 -7.79 -1.52 -16.89
CA ARG A 330 -8.23 -2.78 -17.52
C ARG A 330 -7.05 -3.57 -18.11
N PHE A 331 -6.06 -2.88 -18.69
CA PHE A 331 -4.83 -3.48 -19.23
C PHE A 331 -3.89 -3.95 -18.11
N SER A 332 -3.72 -3.13 -17.07
CA SER A 332 -2.93 -3.46 -15.87
C SER A 332 -3.48 -4.69 -15.15
N ASP A 333 -4.79 -4.76 -14.93
CA ASP A 333 -5.49 -5.86 -14.27
C ASP A 333 -5.36 -7.18 -15.06
N ALA A 334 -5.56 -7.11 -16.37
CA ALA A 334 -5.38 -8.25 -17.26
C ALA A 334 -3.93 -8.76 -17.21
N ALA A 335 -2.93 -7.87 -17.29
CA ALA A 335 -1.52 -8.23 -17.16
C ALA A 335 -1.18 -8.86 -15.79
N VAL A 336 -1.73 -8.33 -14.68
CA VAL A 336 -1.59 -8.92 -13.33
C VAL A 336 -2.14 -10.35 -13.30
N LYS A 337 -3.32 -10.60 -13.88
CA LYS A 337 -3.91 -11.95 -13.96
C LYS A 337 -3.09 -12.88 -14.85
N GLY A 338 -2.64 -12.39 -16.02
CA GLY A 338 -1.78 -13.09 -16.97
C GLY A 338 -0.47 -13.55 -16.33
N ILE A 339 0.26 -12.65 -15.66
CA ILE A 339 1.50 -12.99 -14.93
C ILE A 339 1.24 -13.99 -13.81
N LYS A 340 0.15 -13.85 -13.04
CA LYS A 340 -0.22 -14.85 -12.02
C LYS A 340 -0.49 -16.23 -12.65
N ARG A 341 -1.05 -16.30 -13.85
CA ARG A 341 -1.23 -17.56 -14.61
C ARG A 341 0.10 -18.10 -15.14
N ALA A 342 1.01 -17.25 -15.58
CA ALA A 342 2.35 -17.57 -16.08
C ALA A 342 3.24 -18.18 -14.99
N LEU A 343 3.28 -17.57 -13.80
CA LEU A 343 3.99 -18.10 -12.63
C LEU A 343 3.46 -19.49 -12.25
N LYS A 344 2.13 -19.68 -12.24
CA LYS A 344 1.49 -21.00 -12.04
C LYS A 344 1.80 -22.01 -13.16
N ALA A 345 2.13 -21.54 -14.36
CA ALA A 345 2.54 -22.38 -15.49
C ALA A 345 4.06 -22.68 -15.50
N GLY A 346 4.80 -22.25 -14.47
CA GLY A 346 6.25 -22.41 -14.40
C GLY A 346 7.00 -21.66 -15.50
N MET A 347 6.48 -20.52 -15.98
CA MET A 347 7.22 -19.64 -16.89
C MET A 347 8.34 -18.91 -16.13
N GLN A 348 9.51 -18.83 -16.74
CA GLN A 348 10.69 -18.09 -16.26
C GLN A 348 11.10 -16.95 -17.21
N ARG A 349 10.61 -16.94 -18.44
CA ARG A 349 10.84 -15.88 -19.44
C ARG A 349 9.53 -15.59 -20.20
N PRO A 350 8.47 -15.11 -19.52
CA PRO A 350 7.22 -14.74 -20.19
C PRO A 350 7.39 -13.50 -21.08
N LEU A 351 6.82 -13.54 -22.28
CA LEU A 351 6.68 -12.39 -23.19
C LEU A 351 5.28 -11.79 -23.05
N LEU A 352 5.17 -10.58 -22.50
CA LEU A 352 3.94 -9.80 -22.44
C LEU A 352 3.68 -9.12 -23.79
N VAL A 353 2.54 -9.44 -24.41
CA VAL A 353 2.08 -8.87 -25.67
C VAL A 353 0.81 -8.05 -25.39
N CYS A 354 0.91 -6.72 -25.49
CA CYS A 354 -0.21 -5.80 -25.36
C CYS A 354 -0.29 -4.96 -26.66
N PRO A 355 -1.16 -5.30 -27.62
CA PRO A 355 -1.29 -4.56 -28.87
C PRO A 355 -1.74 -3.12 -28.62
N PRO A 356 -1.30 -2.13 -29.44
CA PRO A 356 -1.73 -0.73 -29.28
C PRO A 356 -3.26 -0.57 -29.31
N HIS A 357 -3.83 0.19 -28.37
CA HIS A 357 -5.25 0.51 -28.36
C HIS A 357 -5.53 1.92 -28.90
N LYS A 358 -6.60 2.06 -29.70
CA LYS A 358 -6.95 3.34 -30.35
C LYS A 358 -7.21 4.49 -29.36
N ASP A 359 -7.88 4.18 -28.23
CA ASP A 359 -8.31 5.18 -27.24
C ASP A 359 -7.34 5.32 -26.05
N TYR A 360 -6.51 4.30 -25.81
CA TYR A 360 -5.54 4.25 -24.69
C TYR A 360 -4.14 4.04 -25.25
N LYS A 361 -3.46 5.13 -25.60
CA LYS A 361 -2.16 5.11 -26.30
C LYS A 361 -1.05 4.44 -25.47
N ASP A 362 -1.08 4.61 -24.15
CA ASP A 362 -0.09 4.08 -23.21
C ASP A 362 -0.50 2.72 -22.62
N ASN A 363 -1.45 2.01 -23.22
CA ASN A 363 -1.97 0.73 -22.73
C ASN A 363 -0.89 -0.36 -22.58
N ALA A 364 0.13 -0.36 -23.44
CA ALA A 364 1.27 -1.27 -23.33
C ALA A 364 2.13 -0.97 -22.09
N LEU A 365 2.33 0.31 -21.74
CA LEU A 365 3.04 0.71 -20.52
C LEU A 365 2.22 0.40 -19.26
N ALA A 366 0.91 0.65 -19.27
CA ALA A 366 0.02 0.25 -18.19
C ALA A 366 0.03 -1.27 -17.95
N ALA A 367 -0.08 -2.08 -19.02
CA ALA A 367 0.07 -3.53 -18.95
C ALA A 367 1.45 -3.95 -18.37
N ALA A 368 2.54 -3.33 -18.80
CA ALA A 368 3.88 -3.60 -18.26
C ALA A 368 3.97 -3.26 -16.75
N LEU A 369 3.43 -2.13 -16.31
CA LEU A 369 3.40 -1.72 -14.90
C LEU A 369 2.51 -2.63 -14.03
N GLY A 370 1.45 -3.20 -14.60
CA GLY A 370 0.63 -4.25 -14.00
C GLY A 370 1.39 -5.57 -13.87
N ALA A 371 2.08 -5.99 -14.94
CA ALA A 371 2.91 -7.19 -14.94
C ALA A 371 4.03 -7.10 -13.88
N LEU A 372 4.74 -5.96 -13.83
CA LEU A 372 5.80 -5.71 -12.86
C LEU A 372 5.29 -5.67 -11.41
N HIS A 373 4.11 -5.07 -11.16
CA HIS A 373 3.44 -5.16 -9.86
C HIS A 373 3.19 -6.61 -9.41
N ALA A 374 2.80 -7.50 -10.33
CA ALA A 374 2.64 -8.93 -10.03
C ALA A 374 3.99 -9.66 -9.84
N LEU A 375 5.07 -9.19 -10.48
CA LEU A 375 6.42 -9.74 -10.36
C LEU A 375 7.21 -9.25 -9.13
N TYR A 376 6.81 -8.13 -8.50
CA TYR A 376 7.44 -7.61 -7.27
C TYR A 376 7.67 -8.68 -6.20
N MET A 377 8.91 -8.83 -5.73
CA MET A 377 9.27 -9.72 -4.64
C MET A 377 9.42 -8.89 -3.34
N PRO A 378 8.62 -9.14 -2.29
CA PRO A 378 8.73 -8.41 -1.02
C PRO A 378 10.14 -8.48 -0.43
N LEU A 379 10.60 -7.39 0.17
CA LEU A 379 11.96 -7.27 0.72
C LEU A 379 12.25 -8.39 1.73
N GLU A 380 11.30 -8.77 2.58
CA GLU A 380 11.44 -9.88 3.53
C GLU A 380 11.76 -11.21 2.83
N VAL A 381 11.16 -11.44 1.65
CA VAL A 381 11.37 -12.67 0.87
C VAL A 381 12.75 -12.66 0.19
N ARG A 382 13.21 -11.47 -0.24
CA ARG A 382 14.56 -11.28 -0.81
C ARG A 382 15.64 -11.46 0.26
N GLU A 383 15.52 -10.79 1.40
CA GLU A 383 16.52 -10.83 2.48
C GLU A 383 16.55 -12.16 3.24
N ALA A 384 15.41 -12.83 3.42
CA ALA A 384 15.37 -14.15 4.07
C ALA A 384 15.83 -15.30 3.16
N ASN A 385 16.23 -15.03 1.90
CA ASN A 385 16.70 -16.01 0.93
C ASN A 385 15.77 -17.24 0.76
N ILE A 386 14.45 -17.03 0.89
CA ILE A 386 13.42 -18.08 0.79
C ILE A 386 13.35 -18.69 -0.63
N LYS A 387 13.87 -17.95 -1.63
CA LYS A 387 14.00 -18.35 -3.02
C LYS A 387 15.47 -18.21 -3.44
N SER A 388 15.91 -19.07 -4.35
CA SER A 388 17.24 -19.02 -4.96
C SER A 388 17.45 -17.81 -5.89
N SER A 389 16.41 -17.03 -6.15
CA SER A 389 16.43 -15.81 -6.96
C SER A 389 15.68 -14.70 -6.24
N VAL A 390 16.22 -13.48 -6.31
CA VAL A 390 15.57 -12.25 -5.85
C VAL A 390 14.41 -11.80 -6.76
N HIS A 391 14.28 -12.41 -7.94
CA HIS A 391 13.24 -12.16 -8.94
C HIS A 391 12.30 -13.36 -9.10
N LYS A 392 11.02 -13.13 -9.41
CA LYS A 392 10.02 -14.21 -9.59
C LYS A 392 10.14 -14.96 -10.92
N VAL A 393 10.70 -14.29 -11.94
CA VAL A 393 11.05 -14.85 -13.25
C VAL A 393 12.44 -14.34 -13.63
N CYS A 394 13.15 -15.02 -14.53
CA CYS A 394 14.47 -14.56 -15.00
C CYS A 394 14.38 -13.23 -15.74
N VAL A 395 13.44 -13.09 -16.69
CA VAL A 395 13.20 -11.86 -17.47
C VAL A 395 11.71 -11.74 -17.80
N LEU A 396 11.18 -10.51 -17.79
CA LEU A 396 9.90 -10.16 -18.42
C LEU A 396 10.15 -9.58 -19.82
N GLY A 397 9.73 -10.29 -20.86
CA GLY A 397 9.72 -9.74 -22.22
C GLY A 397 8.55 -8.77 -22.41
N LEU A 398 8.79 -7.67 -23.12
CA LEU A 398 7.77 -6.72 -23.57
C LEU A 398 7.75 -6.69 -25.10
N TRP A 399 6.60 -6.98 -25.71
CA TRP A 399 6.46 -6.91 -27.16
C TRP A 399 6.17 -5.48 -27.64
N ALA A 400 6.80 -5.09 -28.74
CA ALA A 400 6.47 -3.89 -29.51
C ALA A 400 6.76 -4.12 -30.99
N ALA A 401 5.91 -3.59 -31.88
CA ALA A 401 6.08 -3.76 -33.33
C ALA A 401 7.35 -3.08 -33.86
N GLN A 402 7.74 -1.94 -33.28
CA GLN A 402 8.92 -1.18 -33.69
C GLN A 402 10.00 -1.16 -32.60
N GLU A 403 11.28 -1.20 -33.02
CA GLU A 403 12.43 -1.14 -32.12
C GLU A 403 12.45 0.13 -31.25
N ALA A 404 12.11 1.29 -31.82
CA ALA A 404 12.08 2.55 -31.08
C ALA A 404 11.02 2.54 -29.95
N GLU A 405 9.86 1.93 -30.21
CA GLU A 405 8.78 1.75 -29.23
C GLU A 405 9.20 0.76 -28.15
N GLY A 406 9.77 -0.40 -28.51
CA GLY A 406 10.23 -1.41 -27.56
C GLY A 406 11.32 -0.90 -26.61
N ARG A 407 12.30 -0.15 -27.14
CA ARG A 407 13.33 0.53 -26.34
C ARG A 407 12.71 1.53 -25.36
N ARG A 408 11.81 2.42 -25.84
CA ARG A 408 11.12 3.41 -24.99
C ARG A 408 10.26 2.75 -23.91
N LEU A 409 9.54 1.68 -24.25
CA LEU A 409 8.66 0.95 -23.34
C LEU A 409 9.46 0.30 -22.19
N VAL A 410 10.57 -0.37 -22.49
CA VAL A 410 11.48 -0.95 -21.48
C VAL A 410 12.09 0.14 -20.60
N GLU A 411 12.57 1.24 -21.18
CA GLU A 411 13.15 2.35 -20.42
C GLU A 411 12.14 2.93 -19.41
N LEU A 412 10.95 3.32 -19.90
CA LEU A 412 9.91 3.90 -19.05
C LEU A 412 9.39 2.92 -17.98
N ALA A 413 9.19 1.65 -18.34
CA ALA A 413 8.72 0.63 -17.40
C ALA A 413 9.75 0.39 -16.27
N ASN A 414 11.03 0.23 -16.60
CA ASN A 414 12.09 0.03 -15.61
C ASN A 414 12.26 1.24 -14.68
N ALA A 415 12.18 2.44 -15.24
CA ALA A 415 12.43 3.66 -14.49
C ALA A 415 11.27 3.97 -13.52
N LEU A 416 10.01 3.86 -13.98
CA LEU A 416 8.84 3.96 -13.10
C LEU A 416 8.83 2.86 -12.03
N GLU A 417 9.16 1.62 -12.40
CA GLU A 417 9.17 0.50 -11.46
C GLU A 417 10.34 0.59 -10.46
N SER A 418 11.45 1.25 -10.79
CA SER A 418 12.53 1.54 -9.84
C SER A 418 12.05 2.43 -8.68
N GLY A 419 11.27 3.47 -9.01
CA GLY A 419 10.59 4.29 -8.00
C GLY A 419 9.58 3.51 -7.17
N ARG A 420 8.75 2.67 -7.83
CA ARG A 420 7.75 1.82 -7.15
C ARG A 420 8.39 0.70 -6.31
N LEU A 421 9.58 0.22 -6.67
CA LEU A 421 10.38 -0.73 -5.89
C LEU A 421 10.82 -0.10 -4.58
N ALA A 422 11.46 1.08 -4.63
CA ALA A 422 11.83 1.84 -3.44
C ALA A 422 10.61 2.16 -2.55
N TYR A 423 9.48 2.56 -3.15
CA TYR A 423 8.23 2.77 -2.43
C TYR A 423 7.76 1.51 -1.69
N ARG A 424 7.73 0.35 -2.35
CA ARG A 424 7.22 -0.90 -1.78
C ARG A 424 8.16 -1.51 -0.76
N ASP A 425 9.46 -1.38 -0.96
CA ASP A 425 10.48 -1.80 0.00
C ASP A 425 10.37 -0.95 1.27
N ILE A 426 10.35 0.38 1.15
CA ILE A 426 10.22 1.27 2.32
C ILE A 426 8.84 1.12 2.96
N GLY A 427 7.76 1.38 2.23
CA GLY A 427 6.40 1.47 2.77
C GLY A 427 5.72 0.13 3.04
N GLY A 428 6.09 -0.93 2.30
CA GLY A 428 5.46 -2.26 2.41
C GLY A 428 6.10 -3.20 3.42
N SER A 429 7.35 -2.94 3.82
CA SER A 429 8.08 -3.86 4.69
C SER A 429 7.67 -3.75 6.16
N ASP A 430 7.97 -4.84 6.89
CA ASP A 430 7.78 -4.94 8.34
C ASP A 430 8.39 -3.74 9.11
N PRO A 431 7.80 -3.37 10.26
CA PRO A 431 8.12 -2.11 10.95
C PRO A 431 9.51 -2.08 11.60
N GLU A 432 10.21 -3.22 11.68
CA GLU A 432 11.56 -3.28 12.26
C GLU A 432 12.64 -3.27 11.18
N ARG A 433 12.39 -3.92 10.03
CA ARG A 433 13.23 -3.84 8.84
C ARG A 433 13.27 -2.43 8.26
N MET A 434 12.15 -1.73 8.30
CA MET A 434 11.99 -0.33 7.88
C MET A 434 11.57 0.57 9.05
N ALA A 435 12.28 0.45 10.17
CA ALA A 435 12.32 1.45 11.23
C ALA A 435 13.12 2.69 10.79
N ALA A 436 12.99 3.82 11.48
CA ALA A 436 13.46 5.12 10.97
C ALA A 436 14.97 5.18 10.65
N PRO A 437 15.90 4.64 11.48
CA PRO A 437 17.31 4.54 11.12
C PRO A 437 17.56 3.65 9.89
N ARG A 438 16.83 2.52 9.77
CA ARG A 438 16.98 1.57 8.65
C ARG A 438 16.51 2.14 7.31
N VAL A 439 15.49 3.00 7.33
CA VAL A 439 15.06 3.73 6.14
C VAL A 439 16.13 4.74 5.72
N ALA A 440 16.83 5.38 6.66
CA ALA A 440 17.97 6.23 6.32
C ALA A 440 19.12 5.43 5.68
N ASP A 441 19.51 4.28 6.27
CA ASP A 441 20.51 3.38 5.67
C ASP A 441 20.14 2.99 4.23
N TYR A 442 18.89 2.56 4.00
CA TYR A 442 18.39 2.14 2.70
C TYR A 442 18.40 3.28 1.67
N VAL A 443 17.95 4.47 2.06
CA VAL A 443 17.89 5.65 1.17
C VAL A 443 19.29 6.18 0.83
N GLN A 444 20.24 6.12 1.78
CA GLN A 444 21.63 6.46 1.51
C GLN A 444 22.27 5.48 0.50
N GLU A 445 22.07 4.17 0.64
CA GLU A 445 22.59 3.19 -0.33
C GLU A 445 21.89 3.31 -1.70
N LEU A 446 20.57 3.58 -1.72
CA LEU A 446 19.78 3.78 -2.94
C LEU A 446 20.34 4.93 -3.81
N PHE A 447 20.77 6.03 -3.20
CA PHE A 447 21.23 7.24 -3.92
C PHE A 447 22.75 7.42 -3.97
N LYS A 448 23.53 6.52 -3.33
CA LYS A 448 25.00 6.57 -3.21
C LYS A 448 25.78 6.83 -4.50
N ASN A 449 25.33 6.25 -5.61
CA ASN A 449 25.96 6.38 -6.93
C ASN A 449 25.13 7.28 -7.87
N SER A 450 24.50 8.32 -7.32
CA SER A 450 23.51 9.14 -8.02
C SER A 450 23.72 10.64 -7.80
N PRO A 451 23.16 11.51 -8.65
CA PRO A 451 23.20 12.97 -8.47
C PRO A 451 22.21 13.49 -7.39
N VAL A 452 21.62 12.63 -6.57
CA VAL A 452 20.74 13.02 -5.46
C VAL A 452 21.57 13.15 -4.19
N GLU A 453 21.63 14.35 -3.63
CA GLU A 453 22.26 14.62 -2.34
C GLU A 453 21.34 14.12 -1.22
N VAL A 454 21.90 13.39 -0.25
CA VAL A 454 21.16 12.81 0.90
C VAL A 454 21.72 13.35 2.21
N GLU A 455 20.93 14.15 2.92
CA GLU A 455 21.20 14.61 4.29
C GLU A 455 20.34 13.81 5.28
N VAL A 456 20.93 13.34 6.38
CA VAL A 456 20.20 12.61 7.43
C VAL A 456 20.40 13.33 8.76
N LEU A 457 19.33 13.88 9.32
CA LEU A 457 19.30 14.44 10.67
C LEU A 457 18.83 13.38 11.66
N SER A 458 19.68 13.09 12.65
CA SER A 458 19.50 12.02 13.64
C SER A 458 19.69 12.46 15.10
N ASP A 459 20.27 13.65 15.33
CA ASP A 459 20.47 14.19 16.68
C ASP A 459 19.14 14.65 17.29
N VAL A 460 18.76 14.03 18.42
CA VAL A 460 17.47 14.24 19.07
C VAL A 460 17.28 15.70 19.49
N LYS A 461 18.31 16.36 20.02
CA LYS A 461 18.24 17.77 20.47
C LYS A 461 18.02 18.73 19.30
N THR A 462 18.66 18.46 18.16
CA THR A 462 18.47 19.21 16.92
C THR A 462 17.05 19.01 16.40
N LEU A 463 16.51 17.79 16.43
CA LEU A 463 15.11 17.52 16.06
C LEU A 463 14.10 18.20 17.00
N GLU A 464 14.33 18.17 18.31
CA GLU A 464 13.51 18.87 19.32
C GLU A 464 13.49 20.38 19.12
N LYS A 465 14.64 20.98 18.77
CA LYS A 465 14.78 22.42 18.54
C LYS A 465 14.19 22.88 17.21
N GLU A 466 14.49 22.17 16.12
CA GLU A 466 14.14 22.61 14.76
C GLU A 466 12.76 22.13 14.31
N TYR A 467 12.30 20.99 14.84
CA TYR A 467 11.07 20.27 14.47
C TYR A 467 10.27 19.74 15.70
N PRO A 468 9.86 20.63 16.63
CA PRO A 468 9.25 20.26 17.91
C PRO A 468 7.98 19.38 17.78
N CYS A 469 7.14 19.57 16.76
CA CYS A 469 5.95 18.74 16.55
C CYS A 469 6.29 17.32 16.07
N LEU A 470 7.38 17.16 15.29
CA LEU A 470 7.91 15.84 14.93
C LEU A 470 8.54 15.15 16.15
N ALA A 471 9.30 15.90 16.95
CA ALA A 471 9.95 15.38 18.15
C ALA A 471 8.93 14.90 19.19
N ALA A 472 7.84 15.65 19.42
CA ALA A 472 6.76 15.25 20.34
C ALA A 472 6.16 13.88 19.99
N VAL A 473 5.89 13.61 18.70
CA VAL A 473 5.36 12.32 18.23
C VAL A 473 6.34 11.17 18.49
N ASN A 474 7.65 11.40 18.29
CA ASN A 474 8.66 10.36 18.50
C ASN A 474 9.15 10.24 19.96
N ARG A 475 8.72 11.14 20.86
CA ARG A 475 9.29 11.30 22.21
C ARG A 475 9.41 9.98 22.96
N CYS A 476 8.31 9.23 23.08
CA CYS A 476 8.31 7.91 23.70
C CYS A 476 9.28 6.91 23.04
N ALA A 477 9.43 6.96 21.71
CA ALA A 477 10.25 6.03 20.94
C ALA A 477 11.75 6.33 21.03
N ASN A 478 12.15 7.54 21.45
CA ASN A 478 13.56 7.93 21.58
C ASN A 478 14.35 7.05 22.57
N ASN A 479 13.65 6.46 23.55
CA ASN A 479 14.18 5.50 24.52
C ASN A 479 14.65 4.18 23.90
N VAL A 480 14.30 3.91 22.64
CA VAL A 480 14.72 2.71 21.89
C VAL A 480 15.55 3.16 20.68
N PRO A 481 16.89 3.00 20.68
CA PRO A 481 17.77 3.56 19.64
C PRO A 481 17.40 3.21 18.19
N ARG A 482 16.92 1.97 17.95
CA ARG A 482 16.43 1.52 16.63
C ARG A 482 15.13 2.19 16.16
N HIS A 483 14.43 2.91 17.03
CA HIS A 483 13.18 3.64 16.75
C HIS A 483 13.33 5.17 16.85
N GLN A 484 14.54 5.67 17.07
CA GLN A 484 14.82 7.10 17.07
C GLN A 484 14.52 7.72 15.70
N ALA A 485 13.92 8.90 15.73
CA ALA A 485 13.52 9.66 14.55
C ALA A 485 14.68 9.92 13.57
N ARG A 486 14.35 10.03 12.29
CA ARG A 486 15.23 10.53 11.24
C ARG A 486 14.44 11.51 10.37
N VAL A 487 15.02 12.69 10.12
CA VAL A 487 14.61 13.50 8.97
C VAL A 487 15.61 13.23 7.87
N ILE A 488 15.15 12.65 6.76
CA ILE A 488 15.97 12.43 5.57
C ILE A 488 15.59 13.51 4.57
N LYS A 489 16.56 14.34 4.17
CA LYS A 489 16.39 15.35 3.13
C LYS A 489 17.10 14.87 1.86
N LEU A 490 16.40 15.00 0.74
CA LEU A 490 16.83 14.61 -0.60
C LEU A 490 16.85 15.87 -1.46
N GLN A 491 17.97 16.17 -2.10
CA GLN A 491 18.09 17.31 -3.00
C GLN A 491 18.59 16.85 -4.37
N TYR A 492 17.90 17.27 -5.42
CA TYR A 492 18.27 17.01 -6.80
C TYR A 492 18.10 18.26 -7.65
N CYS A 493 19.10 18.56 -8.48
CA CYS A 493 19.06 19.65 -9.44
C CYS A 493 19.17 19.06 -10.86
N GLY A 494 18.10 19.18 -11.65
CA GLY A 494 18.05 18.66 -13.00
C GLY A 494 18.96 19.41 -13.98
N GLU A 495 19.33 18.75 -15.07
CA GLU A 495 20.15 19.35 -16.11
C GLU A 495 19.46 20.54 -16.80
N GLY A 496 20.25 21.55 -17.18
CA GLY A 496 19.79 22.72 -17.93
C GLY A 496 19.08 23.78 -17.07
N PRO A 497 18.39 24.74 -17.69
CA PRO A 497 17.64 25.76 -16.96
C PRO A 497 16.50 25.13 -16.14
N ILE A 498 16.50 25.36 -14.83
CA ILE A 498 15.40 24.92 -13.95
C ILE A 498 14.17 25.75 -14.25
N GLN A 499 13.08 25.07 -14.64
CA GLN A 499 11.81 25.71 -14.96
C GLN A 499 10.84 25.72 -13.77
N LYS A 500 10.99 24.74 -12.87
CA LYS A 500 10.13 24.53 -11.71
C LYS A 500 10.86 23.78 -10.60
N THR A 501 10.70 24.24 -9.36
CA THR A 501 11.14 23.54 -8.15
C THR A 501 9.96 22.84 -7.48
N LEU A 502 10.09 21.53 -7.22
CA LEU A 502 9.12 20.75 -6.45
C LEU A 502 9.63 20.56 -5.02
N MET A 503 8.78 20.86 -4.04
CA MET A 503 9.10 20.81 -2.61
C MET A 503 8.20 19.75 -1.95
N LEU A 504 8.71 18.55 -1.68
CA LEU A 504 7.92 17.38 -1.29
C LEU A 504 8.15 17.03 0.20
N VAL A 505 7.08 16.93 1.00
CA VAL A 505 7.13 16.47 2.40
C VAL A 505 6.29 15.20 2.55
N GLY A 506 6.92 14.09 2.89
CA GLY A 506 6.27 12.79 3.03
C GLY A 506 6.06 12.37 4.48
N LYS A 507 4.84 11.94 4.84
CA LYS A 507 4.52 11.31 6.14
C LYS A 507 5.30 10.01 6.29
N GLY A 508 6.12 9.90 7.33
CA GLY A 508 7.05 8.78 7.57
C GLY A 508 6.78 7.98 8.85
N ILE A 509 5.53 7.72 9.24
CA ILE A 509 5.27 6.95 10.47
C ILE A 509 5.59 5.47 10.24
N THR A 510 6.74 5.03 10.74
CA THR A 510 7.29 3.69 10.52
C THR A 510 6.43 2.58 11.11
N TYR A 511 5.78 2.87 12.23
CA TYR A 511 4.66 2.13 12.79
C TYR A 511 3.82 3.08 13.65
N ASP A 512 2.51 3.03 13.48
CA ASP A 512 1.56 3.86 14.22
C ASP A 512 0.74 3.04 15.22
N THR A 513 0.94 3.28 16.52
CA THR A 513 0.07 2.71 17.56
C THR A 513 -1.13 3.58 17.90
N GLY A 514 -1.16 4.84 17.43
CA GLY A 514 -2.06 5.90 17.88
C GLY A 514 -1.60 6.65 19.12
N GLY A 515 -0.40 6.39 19.64
CA GLY A 515 0.10 7.01 20.88
C GLY A 515 -0.74 6.64 22.11
N ALA A 516 -1.11 7.65 22.91
CA ALA A 516 -2.01 7.51 24.06
C ALA A 516 -3.45 7.16 23.63
N ASP A 517 -3.95 7.75 22.55
CA ASP A 517 -5.19 7.44 21.84
C ASP A 517 -5.08 6.11 21.05
N ILE A 518 -4.76 5.04 21.78
CA ILE A 518 -4.33 3.75 21.24
C ILE A 518 -5.32 3.13 20.23
N LYS A 519 -4.82 2.65 19.09
CA LYS A 519 -5.59 1.87 18.10
C LYS A 519 -5.98 0.49 18.66
N ALA A 520 -7.05 0.44 19.43
CA ALA A 520 -7.60 -0.79 20.03
C ALA A 520 -8.20 -1.76 18.97
N GLY A 521 -8.76 -2.89 19.42
CA GLY A 521 -9.58 -3.78 18.59
C GLY A 521 -8.87 -4.54 17.45
N GLY A 522 -7.56 -4.37 17.28
CA GLY A 522 -6.77 -4.95 16.19
C GLY A 522 -6.48 -3.99 15.03
N PHE A 523 -6.90 -2.73 15.11
CA PHE A 523 -6.72 -1.74 14.05
C PHE A 523 -5.26 -1.30 13.81
N MET A 524 -4.30 -1.68 14.68
CA MET A 524 -2.86 -1.53 14.40
C MET A 524 -2.37 -2.40 13.23
N ALA A 525 -3.07 -3.49 12.90
CA ALA A 525 -2.61 -4.41 11.85
C ALA A 525 -2.61 -3.70 10.48
N GLY A 526 -1.41 -3.48 9.92
CA GLY A 526 -1.19 -2.74 8.68
C GLY A 526 -0.57 -1.36 8.86
N MET A 527 -0.48 -0.84 10.09
CA MET A 527 0.07 0.49 10.38
C MET A 527 1.59 0.63 10.19
N HIS A 528 2.28 -0.43 9.76
CA HIS A 528 3.65 -0.30 9.21
C HIS A 528 3.67 0.48 7.88
N ARG A 529 2.52 0.60 7.19
CA ARG A 529 2.38 1.33 5.91
C ARG A 529 2.25 2.83 6.07
N ASP A 530 2.23 3.33 7.30
CA ASP A 530 1.95 4.74 7.57
C ASP A 530 3.15 5.68 7.29
N LYS A 531 4.19 5.09 6.67
CA LYS A 531 5.37 5.71 6.04
C LYS A 531 5.30 5.74 4.51
N CYS A 532 4.20 5.30 3.88
CA CYS A 532 4.05 5.31 2.41
C CYS A 532 4.15 6.72 1.80
N GLY A 533 3.79 7.78 2.54
CA GLY A 533 3.97 9.16 2.09
C GLY A 533 5.45 9.53 1.89
N ALA A 534 6.30 9.18 2.85
CA ALA A 534 7.75 9.30 2.74
C ALA A 534 8.34 8.36 1.68
N ALA A 535 7.80 7.14 1.56
CA ALA A 535 8.21 6.18 0.54
C ALA A 535 7.95 6.71 -0.89
N ALA A 536 6.87 7.46 -1.11
CA ALA A 536 6.57 8.14 -2.36
C ALA A 536 7.57 9.26 -2.68
N VAL A 537 8.02 10.01 -1.67
CA VAL A 537 9.08 11.01 -1.84
C VAL A 537 10.36 10.34 -2.32
N ALA A 538 10.83 9.28 -1.67
CA ALA A 538 12.03 8.54 -2.11
C ALA A 538 11.87 7.94 -3.53
N GLY A 539 10.67 7.49 -3.89
CA GLY A 539 10.40 6.88 -5.19
C GLY A 539 10.27 7.84 -6.38
N PHE A 540 10.20 9.16 -6.16
CA PHE A 540 10.10 10.17 -7.22
C PHE A 540 11.31 11.11 -7.23
N PHE A 541 12.42 10.68 -7.83
CA PHE A 541 13.65 11.48 -7.98
C PHE A 541 14.29 11.35 -9.37
N GLN A 542 15.15 12.35 -9.71
CA GLN A 542 15.86 12.54 -10.98
C GLN A 542 15.10 13.03 -12.25
N PRO A 543 14.03 13.86 -12.17
CA PRO A 543 13.39 14.42 -13.36
C PRO A 543 14.18 15.58 -14.01
N ARG A 544 14.45 15.52 -15.32
CA ARG A 544 15.16 16.60 -16.06
C ARG A 544 14.44 17.95 -15.98
N HIS A 545 15.21 19.05 -16.03
CA HIS A 545 14.74 20.45 -16.02
C HIS A 545 13.95 20.90 -14.76
N LEU A 546 13.83 20.01 -13.76
CA LEU A 546 13.23 20.31 -12.47
C LEU A 546 14.30 20.28 -11.38
N LYS A 547 14.08 21.07 -10.34
CA LYS A 547 14.77 20.92 -9.07
C LYS A 547 13.80 20.27 -8.09
N VAL A 548 14.26 19.33 -7.29
CA VAL A 548 13.42 18.60 -6.33
C VAL A 548 14.09 18.63 -4.96
N PHE A 549 13.37 19.16 -3.98
CA PHE A 549 13.65 18.96 -2.57
C PHE A 549 12.62 17.98 -2.03
N GLY A 550 13.07 16.89 -1.41
CA GLY A 550 12.22 15.90 -0.77
C GLY A 550 12.58 15.77 0.70
N VAL A 551 11.60 15.59 1.56
CA VAL A 551 11.77 15.31 2.99
C VAL A 551 10.94 14.10 3.39
N MET A 552 11.57 13.19 4.12
CA MET A 552 10.95 12.01 4.72
C MET A 552 10.93 12.19 6.25
N THR A 553 9.73 12.21 6.84
CA THR A 553 9.52 12.46 8.28
C THR A 553 9.49 11.16 9.08
N MET A 554 10.63 10.46 9.16
CA MET A 554 10.69 9.09 9.66
C MET A 554 10.64 9.04 11.20
N VAL A 555 9.51 8.63 11.76
CA VAL A 555 9.31 8.49 13.23
C VAL A 555 8.52 7.21 13.57
N ARG A 556 8.29 6.93 14.86
CA ARG A 556 7.39 5.87 15.33
C ARG A 556 6.47 6.40 16.44
N ASN A 557 5.18 6.54 16.14
CA ASN A 557 4.18 6.92 17.15
C ASN A 557 3.97 5.75 18.11
N SER A 558 4.44 5.91 19.35
CA SER A 558 4.55 4.84 20.34
C SER A 558 3.89 5.22 21.66
N VAL A 559 3.28 4.25 22.32
CA VAL A 559 2.68 4.40 23.66
C VAL A 559 3.69 4.05 24.78
N GLY A 560 3.71 4.85 25.85
CA GLY A 560 4.57 4.64 27.01
C GLY A 560 4.58 5.85 27.94
N SER A 561 5.44 5.85 28.96
CA SER A 561 5.48 6.89 30.01
C SER A 561 5.87 8.29 29.53
N ASP A 562 6.42 8.39 28.32
CA ASP A 562 6.94 9.64 27.72
C ASP A 562 6.29 9.92 26.35
N CYS A 563 5.11 9.33 26.09
CA CYS A 563 4.33 9.72 24.91
C CYS A 563 3.76 11.12 25.08
N TYR A 564 3.54 11.81 23.96
CA TYR A 564 2.71 13.01 23.94
C TYR A 564 1.24 12.63 24.14
N VAL A 565 0.45 13.53 24.72
CA VAL A 565 -0.93 13.26 25.15
C VAL A 565 -1.90 14.33 24.64
N ALA A 566 -3.19 14.02 24.63
CA ALA A 566 -4.24 15.02 24.42
C ALA A 566 -4.14 16.15 25.47
N ASP A 567 -4.58 17.34 25.06
CA ASP A 567 -4.43 18.63 25.75
C ASP A 567 -2.99 19.15 25.96
N GLU A 568 -1.95 18.40 25.55
CA GLU A 568 -0.57 18.92 25.51
C GLU A 568 -0.46 20.10 24.51
N LEU A 569 0.26 21.15 24.90
CA LEU A 569 0.55 22.31 24.05
C LEU A 569 1.96 22.19 23.46
N VAL A 570 2.04 22.00 22.14
CA VAL A 570 3.31 21.93 21.39
C VAL A 570 3.43 23.18 20.53
N VAL A 571 4.55 23.91 20.64
CA VAL A 571 4.82 25.09 19.81
C VAL A 571 5.51 24.64 18.52
N SER A 572 4.93 24.93 17.35
CA SER A 572 5.54 24.60 16.06
C SER A 572 6.72 25.49 15.72
N ARG A 573 7.54 25.09 14.73
CA ARG A 573 8.60 25.91 14.11
C ARG A 573 8.11 27.28 13.65
N ALA A 574 6.85 27.38 13.23
CA ALA A 574 6.23 28.64 12.82
C ALA A 574 5.79 29.53 14.01
N GLY A 575 6.09 29.12 15.24
CA GLY A 575 5.69 29.81 16.48
C GLY A 575 4.21 29.65 16.85
N ARG A 576 3.50 28.66 16.27
CA ARG A 576 2.08 28.42 16.56
C ARG A 576 1.94 27.47 17.75
N ARG A 577 1.16 27.85 18.77
CA ARG A 577 0.80 26.99 19.91
C ARG A 577 -0.30 26.03 19.47
N VAL A 578 0.05 24.74 19.33
CA VAL A 578 -0.88 23.68 18.92
C VAL A 578 -1.34 22.90 20.14
N ARG A 579 -2.64 22.87 20.43
CA ARG A 579 -3.20 21.90 21.38
C ARG A 579 -3.45 20.56 20.69
N VAL A 580 -2.85 19.51 21.23
CA VAL A 580 -3.09 18.12 20.80
C VAL A 580 -4.51 17.73 21.17
N GLY A 581 -5.30 17.31 20.19
CA GLY A 581 -6.67 16.82 20.38
C GLY A 581 -6.78 15.29 20.35
N ASN A 582 -5.87 14.63 19.63
CA ASN A 582 -5.79 13.17 19.55
C ASN A 582 -4.41 12.73 19.05
N THR A 583 -3.78 11.76 19.71
CA THR A 583 -2.43 11.28 19.36
C THR A 583 -2.41 10.29 18.18
N ASP A 584 -3.57 9.87 17.68
CA ASP A 584 -3.81 9.17 16.41
C ASP A 584 -3.96 10.14 15.21
N ALA A 585 -3.70 11.42 15.44
CA ALA A 585 -3.55 12.46 14.42
C ALA A 585 -2.09 12.95 14.35
N GLU A 586 -1.13 12.05 14.54
CA GLU A 586 0.32 12.26 14.52
C GLU A 586 0.85 12.73 13.15
N GLY A 587 0.30 12.20 12.06
CA GLY A 587 0.83 12.40 10.71
C GLY A 587 0.86 13.85 10.26
N ARG A 588 -0.08 14.65 10.74
CA ARG A 588 -0.10 16.10 10.48
C ARG A 588 0.91 16.85 11.34
N MET A 589 1.22 16.35 12.55
CA MET A 589 2.23 16.95 13.44
C MET A 589 3.64 16.75 12.89
N VAL A 590 4.00 15.54 12.45
CA VAL A 590 5.37 15.23 11.99
C VAL A 590 5.77 15.98 10.72
N MET A 591 4.81 16.34 9.87
CA MET A 591 5.06 17.06 8.63
C MET A 591 5.18 18.57 8.83
N VAL A 592 4.67 19.14 9.92
CA VAL A 592 4.29 20.57 9.95
C VAL A 592 5.48 21.52 10.04
N ASP A 593 6.50 21.15 10.80
CA ASP A 593 7.71 21.96 10.94
C ASP A 593 8.59 21.86 9.69
N LEU A 594 8.61 20.69 9.04
CA LEU A 594 9.31 20.47 7.78
C LEU A 594 8.58 21.17 6.62
N LEU A 595 7.25 21.27 6.68
CA LEU A 595 6.46 22.09 5.77
C LEU A 595 6.75 23.59 5.98
N CYS A 596 7.00 24.02 7.22
CA CYS A 596 7.45 25.38 7.52
C CYS A 596 8.85 25.67 6.92
N GLU A 597 9.82 24.75 7.07
CA GLU A 597 11.14 24.85 6.43
C GLU A 597 11.03 24.87 4.88
N MET A 598 10.17 24.02 4.30
CA MET A 598 9.94 24.01 2.85
C MET A 598 9.34 25.32 2.35
N LYS A 599 8.39 25.92 3.09
CA LYS A 599 7.85 27.25 2.81
C LYS A 599 8.92 28.34 2.92
N GLU A 600 9.77 28.29 3.94
CA GLU A 600 10.92 29.21 4.11
C GLU A 600 11.87 29.16 2.91
N LYS A 601 12.20 27.95 2.43
CA LYS A 601 13.06 27.75 1.24
C LYS A 601 12.37 28.14 -0.07
N ALA A 602 11.08 27.86 -0.23
CA ALA A 602 10.35 28.04 -1.48
C ALA A 602 10.40 29.48 -2.01
N ALA A 603 10.45 30.49 -1.13
CA ALA A 603 10.53 31.90 -1.52
C ALA A 603 11.79 32.26 -2.35
N GLN A 604 12.82 31.40 -2.37
CA GLN A 604 14.08 31.60 -3.09
C GLN A 604 14.20 30.74 -4.36
N GLU A 605 13.14 30.02 -4.72
CA GLU A 605 13.16 28.98 -5.76
C GLU A 605 12.38 29.37 -7.02
N VAL A 606 12.68 28.72 -8.15
CA VAL A 606 12.03 29.01 -9.44
C VAL A 606 10.68 28.30 -9.52
N SER A 607 9.58 29.07 -9.61
CA SER A 607 8.21 28.55 -9.72
C SER A 607 7.91 27.41 -8.71
N PRO A 608 8.13 27.64 -7.40
CA PRO A 608 8.04 26.59 -6.39
C PRO A 608 6.63 26.03 -6.33
N HIS A 609 6.50 24.71 -6.12
CA HIS A 609 5.24 24.10 -5.73
C HIS A 609 5.46 23.13 -4.57
N ILE A 610 4.73 23.35 -3.48
CA ILE A 610 4.88 22.62 -2.23
C ILE A 610 3.83 21.50 -2.14
N PHE A 611 4.27 20.30 -1.79
CA PHE A 611 3.43 19.12 -1.65
C PHE A 611 3.61 18.50 -0.27
N THR A 612 2.52 17.99 0.28
CA THR A 612 2.58 16.96 1.33
C THR A 612 1.95 15.69 0.80
N ILE A 613 2.60 14.55 1.00
CA ILE A 613 2.13 13.22 0.57
C ILE A 613 2.01 12.35 1.82
N ALA A 614 0.82 11.81 2.09
CA ALA A 614 0.58 11.10 3.34
C ALA A 614 -0.53 10.05 3.23
N THR A 615 -0.40 8.95 3.97
CA THR A 615 -1.50 8.06 4.36
C THR A 615 -2.25 8.70 5.53
N LEU A 616 -2.91 9.83 5.31
CA LEU A 616 -3.24 10.71 6.43
C LEU A 616 -4.52 10.33 7.16
N THR A 617 -5.57 9.87 6.44
CA THR A 617 -6.89 9.71 7.05
C THR A 617 -7.67 8.48 6.62
N GLY A 618 -8.34 7.84 7.58
CA GLY A 618 -9.33 6.81 7.28
C GLY A 618 -10.57 7.38 6.57
N HIS A 619 -10.80 8.70 6.62
CA HIS A 619 -11.90 9.35 5.91
C HIS A 619 -11.66 9.38 4.39
N ALA A 620 -10.43 9.53 3.90
CA ALA A 620 -10.16 9.47 2.47
C ALA A 620 -10.63 8.12 1.88
N ILE A 621 -10.31 7.01 2.57
CA ILE A 621 -10.77 5.66 2.22
C ILE A 621 -12.30 5.55 2.26
N ARG A 622 -12.96 6.12 3.28
CA ARG A 622 -14.43 6.10 3.39
C ARG A 622 -15.14 6.99 2.36
N ALA A 623 -14.47 8.01 1.83
CA ALA A 623 -15.05 8.95 0.87
C ALA A 623 -14.96 8.41 -0.57
N MET A 624 -13.79 7.92 -0.98
CA MET A 624 -13.51 7.56 -2.38
C MET A 624 -13.26 6.06 -2.60
N GLY A 625 -13.17 5.27 -1.53
CA GLY A 625 -12.86 3.84 -1.61
C GLY A 625 -11.36 3.54 -1.76
N PRO A 626 -11.01 2.24 -1.95
CA PRO A 626 -9.64 1.82 -2.20
C PRO A 626 -9.20 2.12 -3.64
N ASN A 627 -7.89 2.31 -3.83
CA ASN A 627 -7.23 2.60 -5.11
C ASN A 627 -7.40 4.02 -5.67
N TYR A 628 -7.93 4.96 -4.86
CA TYR A 628 -8.06 6.38 -5.22
C TYR A 628 -7.23 7.25 -4.28
N SER A 629 -6.40 8.12 -4.86
CA SER A 629 -5.73 9.21 -4.15
C SER A 629 -6.66 10.42 -4.05
N ILE A 630 -6.48 11.29 -3.06
CA ILE A 630 -7.20 12.58 -3.00
C ILE A 630 -6.19 13.72 -3.02
N ILE A 631 -6.39 14.70 -3.92
CA ILE A 631 -5.61 15.94 -3.94
C ILE A 631 -6.47 17.15 -3.52
N MET A 632 -5.87 18.03 -2.73
CA MET A 632 -6.47 19.24 -2.17
C MET A 632 -5.50 20.41 -2.33
N ASP A 633 -5.85 21.37 -3.16
CA ASP A 633 -5.05 22.58 -3.41
C ASP A 633 -5.38 23.69 -2.39
N ASN A 634 -4.37 24.48 -2.00
CA ASN A 634 -4.60 25.81 -1.43
C ASN A 634 -5.02 26.82 -2.52
N GLY A 635 -5.36 28.05 -2.13
CA GLY A 635 -5.85 29.06 -3.06
C GLY A 635 -4.93 29.31 -4.28
N PRO A 636 -3.62 29.55 -4.11
CA PRO A 636 -2.70 29.71 -5.24
C PRO A 636 -2.55 28.45 -6.12
N ALA A 637 -2.46 27.25 -5.54
CA ALA A 637 -2.40 26.00 -6.32
C ALA A 637 -3.71 25.76 -7.12
N HIS A 638 -4.86 26.09 -6.53
CA HIS A 638 -6.16 25.99 -7.17
C HIS A 638 -6.30 26.99 -8.32
N ARG A 639 -5.80 28.23 -8.19
CA ARG A 639 -5.70 29.20 -9.30
C ARG A 639 -4.87 28.65 -10.46
N ASN A 640 -3.80 27.91 -10.15
CA ASN A 640 -2.96 27.22 -11.13
C ASN A 640 -3.59 25.92 -11.70
N LYS A 641 -4.78 25.52 -11.21
CA LYS A 641 -5.49 24.28 -11.56
C LYS A 641 -4.66 23.01 -11.35
N ASN A 642 -3.77 22.98 -10.35
CA ASN A 642 -2.85 21.88 -10.16
C ASN A 642 -3.57 20.54 -9.91
N ALA A 643 -4.58 20.51 -9.05
CA ALA A 643 -5.39 19.32 -8.80
C ALA A 643 -6.00 18.70 -10.08
N ALA A 644 -6.46 19.54 -11.01
CA ALA A 644 -7.02 19.08 -12.30
C ALA A 644 -5.94 18.54 -13.26
N GLN A 645 -4.73 19.09 -13.24
CA GLN A 645 -3.59 18.55 -13.99
C GLN A 645 -3.20 17.17 -13.45
N TRP A 646 -3.16 17.02 -12.12
CA TRP A 646 -2.86 15.75 -11.45
C TRP A 646 -3.92 14.67 -11.69
N GLN A 647 -5.21 15.02 -11.65
CA GLN A 647 -6.30 14.09 -12.01
C GLN A 647 -6.11 13.57 -13.44
N LYS A 648 -6.01 14.47 -14.41
CA LYS A 648 -5.75 14.10 -15.82
C LYS A 648 -4.48 13.27 -16.00
N ALA A 649 -3.42 13.55 -15.24
CA ALA A 649 -2.17 12.78 -15.29
C ALA A 649 -2.31 11.37 -14.68
N GLY A 650 -3.09 11.22 -13.60
CA GLY A 650 -3.42 9.93 -13.00
C GLY A 650 -4.19 9.02 -13.96
N ASP A 651 -5.12 9.59 -14.72
CA ASP A 651 -5.97 8.86 -15.68
C ASP A 651 -5.20 8.19 -16.83
N VAL A 652 -4.03 8.73 -17.23
CA VAL A 652 -3.23 8.20 -18.35
C VAL A 652 -2.69 6.80 -18.09
N LEU A 653 -2.30 6.50 -16.84
CA LEU A 653 -1.67 5.22 -16.45
C LEU A 653 -2.35 4.53 -15.25
N GLY A 654 -3.46 5.08 -14.75
CA GLY A 654 -4.30 4.43 -13.72
C GLY A 654 -3.87 4.68 -12.28
N ASP A 655 -3.14 5.76 -12.01
CA ASP A 655 -2.77 6.23 -10.67
C ASP A 655 -3.74 7.36 -10.27
N VAL A 656 -5.02 6.98 -10.11
CA VAL A 656 -6.20 7.87 -10.22
C VAL A 656 -6.38 8.77 -8.99
N PHE A 657 -6.84 10.00 -9.24
CA PHE A 657 -7.07 11.03 -8.24
C PHE A 657 -8.50 11.56 -8.23
N GLU A 658 -9.04 11.73 -7.03
CA GLU A 658 -10.21 12.55 -6.76
C GLU A 658 -9.79 13.94 -6.25
N ILE A 659 -10.58 14.96 -6.57
CA ILE A 659 -10.30 16.35 -6.18
C ILE A 659 -11.21 16.75 -5.03
N SER A 660 -10.62 17.08 -3.87
CA SER A 660 -11.33 17.69 -2.75
C SER A 660 -10.97 19.16 -2.60
N ASN A 661 -11.93 19.95 -2.12
CA ASN A 661 -11.73 21.37 -1.85
C ASN A 661 -11.69 21.64 -0.35
N ILE A 662 -10.62 22.30 0.10
CA ILE A 662 -10.54 22.92 1.43
C ILE A 662 -11.51 24.11 1.47
N ARG A 663 -12.25 24.28 2.57
CA ARG A 663 -13.30 25.29 2.76
C ARG A 663 -13.06 26.05 4.07
N ARG A 664 -13.72 27.20 4.25
CA ARG A 664 -13.60 28.02 5.48
C ARG A 664 -13.87 27.20 6.74
N GLU A 665 -14.83 26.27 6.70
CA GLU A 665 -15.17 25.37 7.80
C GLU A 665 -13.99 24.50 8.26
N ASP A 666 -13.07 24.15 7.35
CA ASP A 666 -11.85 23.38 7.69
C ASP A 666 -10.83 24.22 8.47
N TYR A 667 -10.74 25.52 8.16
CA TYR A 667 -9.90 26.46 8.90
C TYR A 667 -10.52 26.84 10.25
N GLU A 668 -11.82 27.13 10.29
CA GLU A 668 -12.53 27.43 11.54
C GLU A 668 -12.45 26.26 12.54
N PHE A 669 -12.54 25.01 12.06
CA PHE A 669 -12.38 23.80 12.89
C PHE A 669 -11.01 23.69 13.57
N HIS A 670 -9.97 24.30 13.00
CA HIS A 670 -8.59 24.26 13.51
C HIS A 670 -8.18 25.50 14.29
N LYS A 671 -9.02 26.53 14.44
CA LYS A 671 -8.73 27.66 15.33
C LYS A 671 -8.74 27.22 16.80
N GLY A 672 -7.87 27.82 17.60
CA GLY A 672 -7.89 27.67 19.05
C GLY A 672 -9.23 28.14 19.65
N PRO A 673 -9.98 27.29 20.38
CA PRO A 673 -11.19 27.70 21.10
C PRO A 673 -10.91 28.48 22.40
N SER A 674 -9.66 28.60 22.85
CA SER A 674 -9.28 29.33 24.07
C SER A 674 -8.05 30.22 23.84
N GLU A 675 -7.64 30.98 24.86
CA GLU A 675 -6.44 31.83 24.79
C GLU A 675 -5.11 31.03 24.87
N TYR A 676 -5.15 29.78 25.33
CA TYR A 676 -3.96 28.95 25.59
C TYR A 676 -3.29 28.41 24.32
N GLU A 677 -4.08 28.14 23.28
CA GLU A 677 -3.64 27.65 21.99
C GLU A 677 -3.99 28.61 20.84
N ASP A 678 -3.20 28.62 19.78
CA ASP A 678 -3.55 29.30 18.53
C ASP A 678 -4.33 28.36 17.60
N ILE A 679 -4.04 27.05 17.70
CA ILE A 679 -4.51 26.01 16.78
C ILE A 679 -4.92 24.76 17.58
N LEU A 680 -6.08 24.21 17.25
CA LEU A 680 -6.50 22.87 17.69
C LEU A 680 -6.08 21.82 16.65
N GLN A 681 -5.35 20.78 17.05
CA GLN A 681 -4.85 19.74 16.14
C GLN A 681 -5.97 18.95 15.44
N CYS A 682 -7.00 18.53 16.18
CA CYS A 682 -8.18 17.81 15.71
C CYS A 682 -9.22 17.66 16.84
N ASN A 683 -10.32 16.94 16.59
CA ASN A 683 -11.30 16.57 17.61
C ASN A 683 -11.09 15.13 18.10
N ASN A 684 -11.81 14.75 19.16
CA ASN A 684 -11.70 13.46 19.83
C ASN A 684 -12.35 12.29 19.05
N LEU A 685 -12.73 12.49 17.79
CA LEU A 685 -13.24 11.41 16.92
C LEU A 685 -12.08 10.80 16.14
N PRO A 686 -12.08 9.49 15.86
CA PRO A 686 -11.12 8.92 14.93
C PRO A 686 -11.26 9.60 13.58
N SER A 687 -10.15 9.79 12.84
CA SER A 687 -10.13 10.54 11.57
C SER A 687 -11.18 10.07 10.56
N SER A 688 -11.54 8.79 10.59
CA SER A 688 -12.59 8.16 9.76
C SER A 688 -14.03 8.58 10.11
N ALA A 689 -14.28 9.22 11.24
CA ALA A 689 -15.58 9.68 11.72
C ALA A 689 -15.68 11.22 11.83
N THR A 690 -14.56 11.94 11.87
CA THR A 690 -14.54 13.41 11.81
C THR A 690 -15.23 13.92 10.53
N PRO A 691 -16.25 14.78 10.62
CA PRO A 691 -16.83 15.44 9.44
C PRO A 691 -15.76 16.21 8.67
N ARG A 692 -15.75 16.09 7.33
CA ARG A 692 -14.70 16.65 6.45
C ARG A 692 -13.29 16.16 6.82
N GLY A 693 -13.19 14.93 7.33
CA GLY A 693 -12.03 14.40 8.03
C GLY A 693 -10.74 14.32 7.22
N HIS A 694 -10.79 14.34 5.88
CA HIS A 694 -9.61 14.41 5.01
C HIS A 694 -9.29 15.82 4.50
N GLN A 695 -10.25 16.76 4.54
CA GLN A 695 -10.02 18.15 4.17
C GLN A 695 -9.50 18.99 5.34
N SER A 696 -9.99 18.77 6.57
CA SER A 696 -9.51 19.50 7.75
C SER A 696 -7.98 19.38 8.01
N PRO A 697 -7.34 18.19 7.89
CA PRO A 697 -5.89 18.07 8.08
C PRO A 697 -5.07 18.94 7.14
N ALA A 698 -5.54 19.20 5.92
CA ALA A 698 -4.87 20.09 4.98
C ALA A 698 -4.92 21.56 5.47
N ALA A 699 -6.06 22.00 6.03
CA ALA A 699 -6.17 23.32 6.66
C ALA A 699 -5.27 23.43 7.90
N PHE A 700 -5.20 22.39 8.75
CA PHE A 700 -4.26 22.33 9.87
C PHE A 700 -2.81 22.52 9.40
N LEU A 701 -2.38 21.78 8.38
CA LEU A 701 -1.02 21.86 7.82
C LEU A 701 -0.71 23.27 7.30
N ILE A 702 -1.68 23.93 6.65
CA ILE A 702 -1.55 25.30 6.14
C ILE A 702 -1.39 26.30 7.30
N MET A 703 -2.28 26.30 8.30
CA MET A 703 -2.26 27.26 9.41
C MET A 703 -1.02 27.10 10.31
N THR A 704 -0.64 25.86 10.60
CA THR A 704 0.38 25.52 11.60
C THR A 704 1.81 25.68 11.07
N SER A 705 2.01 25.52 9.76
CA SER A 705 3.30 25.80 9.08
C SER A 705 3.48 27.28 8.71
N GLY A 706 2.44 28.11 8.88
CA GLY A 706 2.45 29.50 8.46
C GLY A 706 2.21 29.72 6.95
N LEU A 707 1.77 28.69 6.21
CA LEU A 707 1.37 28.81 4.80
C LEU A 707 0.06 29.59 4.62
N ASP A 708 -0.72 29.78 5.68
CA ASP A 708 -1.86 30.70 5.72
C ASP A 708 -1.48 32.14 5.32
N LYS A 709 -0.24 32.56 5.62
CA LYS A 709 0.32 33.87 5.23
C LYS A 709 0.73 33.98 3.75
N HIS A 710 0.68 32.88 3.01
CA HIS A 710 1.03 32.77 1.59
C HIS A 710 -0.18 32.43 0.70
N GLY A 711 -1.36 32.89 1.13
CA GLY A 711 -2.62 32.76 0.42
C GLY A 711 -2.72 33.57 -0.88
N VAL A 712 -3.93 33.60 -1.43
CA VAL A 712 -4.27 34.31 -2.68
C VAL A 712 -4.28 35.83 -2.58
N ASP A 713 -4.22 36.30 -1.35
CA ASP A 713 -4.29 37.64 -0.78
C ASP A 713 -2.91 38.10 -0.23
N SER A 714 -1.89 37.25 -0.33
CA SER A 714 -0.50 37.56 0.05
C SER A 714 0.25 38.29 -1.07
N GLU A 715 1.24 39.11 -0.71
CA GLU A 715 2.21 39.68 -1.66
C GLU A 715 3.17 38.61 -2.21
N ALA A 716 3.35 37.49 -1.51
CA ALA A 716 4.17 36.35 -1.93
C ALA A 716 3.37 35.02 -1.87
N PRO A 717 2.39 34.80 -2.77
CA PRO A 717 1.60 33.57 -2.79
C PRO A 717 2.46 32.34 -3.08
N LEU A 718 2.27 31.27 -2.30
CA LEU A 718 2.95 29.97 -2.52
C LEU A 718 1.91 28.88 -2.84
N PRO A 719 1.99 28.19 -3.99
CA PRO A 719 1.09 27.09 -4.29
C PRO A 719 1.49 25.86 -3.46
N TYR A 720 0.51 25.35 -2.71
CA TYR A 720 0.61 24.16 -1.89
C TYR A 720 -0.54 23.20 -2.19
N SER A 721 -0.23 21.91 -2.25
CA SER A 721 -1.20 20.83 -2.41
C SER A 721 -0.99 19.73 -1.37
N HIS A 722 -2.06 19.30 -0.72
CA HIS A 722 -2.07 18.09 0.11
C HIS A 722 -2.55 16.90 -0.70
N ILE A 723 -1.85 15.77 -0.59
CA ILE A 723 -2.18 14.51 -1.22
C ILE A 723 -2.37 13.44 -0.13
N ASP A 724 -3.62 12.98 0.04
CA ASP A 724 -3.94 11.84 0.90
C ASP A 724 -3.98 10.56 0.04
N ILE A 725 -3.00 9.69 0.23
CA ILE A 725 -2.85 8.37 -0.42
C ILE A 725 -3.35 7.21 0.46
N ALA A 726 -4.09 7.47 1.55
CA ALA A 726 -4.59 6.39 2.42
C ALA A 726 -5.42 5.36 1.63
N GLY A 727 -6.28 5.82 0.69
CA GLY A 727 -7.06 4.95 -0.19
C GLY A 727 -6.23 4.23 -1.26
N SER A 728 -5.26 4.91 -1.86
CA SER A 728 -4.46 4.39 -2.97
C SER A 728 -3.22 3.59 -2.57
N SER A 729 -2.80 3.61 -1.30
CA SER A 729 -1.57 2.94 -0.83
C SER A 729 -1.51 1.42 -1.11
N GLY A 730 -2.66 0.76 -1.26
CA GLY A 730 -2.81 -0.63 -1.67
C GLY A 730 -3.32 -1.57 -0.57
N PRO A 731 -3.86 -2.75 -0.93
CA PRO A 731 -4.54 -3.64 0.01
C PRO A 731 -3.59 -4.21 1.07
N PHE A 732 -4.07 -4.31 2.31
CA PHE A 732 -3.38 -5.01 3.40
C PHE A 732 -4.24 -6.18 3.91
N PRO A 733 -3.72 -7.42 3.96
CA PRO A 733 -2.44 -7.86 3.38
C PRO A 733 -2.45 -7.78 1.85
N GLY A 734 -1.28 -7.52 1.25
CA GLY A 734 -1.14 -7.33 -0.20
C GLY A 734 0.13 -6.56 -0.56
N VAL A 735 0.28 -6.17 -1.83
CA VAL A 735 1.44 -5.39 -2.31
C VAL A 735 1.07 -3.91 -2.39
N PRO A 736 1.88 -2.97 -1.86
CA PRO A 736 1.63 -1.54 -2.02
C PRO A 736 1.69 -1.09 -3.48
N THR A 737 0.88 -0.12 -3.87
CA THR A 737 0.70 0.28 -5.28
C THR A 737 1.91 0.99 -5.89
N GLY A 738 2.54 1.88 -5.13
CA GLY A 738 3.48 2.89 -5.63
C GLY A 738 2.86 4.27 -5.85
N ALA A 739 1.61 4.50 -5.43
CA ALA A 739 0.96 5.81 -5.59
C ALA A 739 1.67 6.89 -4.74
N PRO A 740 1.85 8.13 -5.25
CA PRO A 740 1.39 8.65 -6.54
C PRO A 740 2.50 8.80 -7.59
N ILE A 741 3.53 7.93 -7.57
CA ILE A 741 4.76 8.10 -8.37
C ILE A 741 4.46 8.13 -9.88
N VAL A 742 3.45 7.37 -10.33
CA VAL A 742 3.12 7.27 -11.76
C VAL A 742 2.35 8.50 -12.22
N ALA A 743 1.44 9.03 -11.40
CA ALA A 743 0.80 10.32 -11.65
C ALA A 743 1.82 11.47 -11.65
N MET A 744 2.78 11.48 -10.72
CA MET A 744 3.85 12.48 -10.67
C MET A 744 4.73 12.46 -11.92
N ALA A 745 5.18 11.27 -12.36
CA ALA A 745 5.96 11.13 -13.58
C ALA A 745 5.17 11.55 -14.82
N THR A 746 3.90 11.17 -14.90
CA THR A 746 3.02 11.59 -16.00
C THR A 746 2.85 13.11 -16.04
N ASN A 747 2.63 13.75 -14.89
CA ASN A 747 2.38 15.19 -14.81
C ASN A 747 3.65 16.03 -15.10
N TYR A 748 4.82 15.61 -14.62
CA TYR A 748 6.03 16.44 -14.64
C TYR A 748 7.10 16.01 -15.65
N ILE A 749 7.03 14.80 -16.18
CA ILE A 749 8.09 14.22 -17.01
C ILE A 749 7.56 13.89 -18.41
N PHE A 750 6.38 13.26 -18.50
CA PHE A 750 5.81 12.86 -19.79
C PHE A 750 5.17 14.01 -20.57
N GLN A 751 4.73 15.09 -19.91
CA GLN A 751 4.19 16.28 -20.60
C GLN A 751 5.20 16.98 -21.53
N ASN A 752 6.51 16.76 -21.32
CA ASN A 752 7.58 17.27 -22.20
C ASN A 752 8.04 16.24 -23.24
N SER A 753 7.33 15.10 -23.38
CA SER A 753 7.73 13.92 -24.16
C SER A 753 6.62 13.40 -25.10
N LEU A 754 5.58 14.20 -25.32
CA LEU A 754 4.40 13.93 -26.16
C LEU A 754 4.22 15.03 -27.22
#